data_AF-A0A2Z4L9I0-F1
#
_entry.id   AF-A0A2Z4L9I0-F1
#
_cell.length_a   1.000
_cell.length_b   1.000
_cell.length_c   1.000
_cell.angle_alpha   90.00
_cell.angle_beta   90.00
_cell.angle_gamma   90.00
#
_symmetry.space_group_name_H-M   'P 1'
#
loop_
_entity.id
_entity.type
_entity.pdbx_description
1 polymer ?
#
loop_
_entity_poly.entity_id
_entity_poly.type
_entity_poly.pdbx_seq_one_letter_code
_entity_poly.pdbx_strand_id
1 'polypeptide(L)'
;MAFLKDVESEDLRELVKSCFKEINSLKEQLEEENKDIRSDKAVKNVLIQNENQNTNLHAKIDELNDKINKQETKLREKDLQLQEKDTKIKEKDLEIKEIKTLANTSNVNSEETQKLIDEYKEEVIQLRAKVKTQDNELNELKTANEEFKSSIKEGIDDENRELKLEIERLKEENNAFKAGSSDTQVTQLKAVIDRQTEELKQIPDLKNQLTREIGEKDQEIKKCNEEINSLKEQITQQESLDEYKEKLQDAENQLEEAKGQVSELNTNNTHLKEELDILSQKLLSTGTEDEINELSKEVADLKEENEQLNEKISQMEQENSELKTNKEVVSTSDDVTFNSLLEDFSKKSEELVKIKSEYQLLLDSSKINEYKLKELENENAKLKDSLVDGEGSSDNNEELINENETLKQDLIAKDEELAEVKDQLESLQENSTSSDDEEDNSLQEELNTLTENYDSLQEEYDKLLKENNDISEELSLQKEENNKQKVSLNSLTSDNNIFEDKISELENVIDSKDEEIADLKVQLDSVNFESSNSDADADDLKNELKDTKKQLYDKDAEFDKLKLEYNQLKKSTKIQIDDLNEGLLEFTNNNEKLTKENDYLNSTLSETNTKLSKLEQENDSLKNEIKEMDSDYEKLRQDCLDIKQDSAEKINTLKKDVQEKADKLSSLPQKLELKDIEISQLNKLLKSREEESLSKTDEIKDLRNNLQVSQEKIKQLEDNLSENSSFVDDKLKSKDDEIFKLKENASNVQKVNEQEIERLTSLLNQRKYKIEELTENIESLNSEMNNLKADYKNQMDQYDELQEIAQSKEDTIIKKDELIEDKDTQIERFENKLRLKDDDIEELNNSIAEKDDTIESLKSELYESNSKLKDLDEYKNKLSKQDVLLNETTVELESKEKELEEKSKAANLSKVRVEELKELLERKNQDIDNHKKLLDDKNEQLEQLKNLQPRIRDLELEKADQKTEYEKEINSLKADIQKAEEDLEKTNKEMENLGEIIEDKDIQVENALKYKDLFLAMLNKPRPGLTSFQSQIFELLPDAKTASELYDYLIELGFTELEKENFAKTLKALEKRGYYQRAREGDRIIWVKIKE
;
A
#
# COMPACT_ATOMS: atom_id res chain seq x y z
N MET A 1 -20.87 -84.74 6.31
CA MET A 1 -21.25 -83.70 7.29
C MET A 1 -19.98 -83.26 8.00
N ALA A 2 -19.15 -82.32 7.53
CA ALA A 2 -19.28 -81.32 6.45
C ALA A 2 -20.37 -80.25 6.69
N PHE A 3 -19.92 -79.00 6.82
CA PHE A 3 -20.66 -77.72 6.90
C PHE A 3 -21.58 -77.53 8.12
N LEU A 4 -21.58 -76.39 8.85
CA LEU A 4 -20.77 -75.16 8.76
C LEU A 4 -19.97 -74.91 10.05
N LYS A 5 -18.90 -74.12 9.94
CA LYS A 5 -18.22 -73.46 11.08
C LYS A 5 -18.73 -72.02 11.15
N ASP A 6 -19.12 -71.55 12.32
CA ASP A 6 -19.51 -70.14 12.55
C ASP A 6 -18.28 -69.24 12.60
N VAL A 7 -17.89 -68.70 11.44
CA VAL A 7 -16.83 -67.69 11.30
C VAL A 7 -17.14 -66.45 12.15
N GLU A 8 -18.41 -66.04 12.16
CA GLU A 8 -18.92 -64.93 12.97
C GLU A 8 -18.62 -65.07 14.47
N SER A 9 -18.48 -66.30 15.00
CA SER A 9 -18.20 -66.52 16.42
C SER A 9 -16.72 -66.36 16.80
N GLU A 10 -15.80 -66.54 15.86
CA GLU A 10 -14.37 -66.35 16.07
C GLU A 10 -14.00 -64.87 15.85
N ASP A 11 -14.56 -64.24 14.81
CA ASP A 11 -14.36 -62.81 14.53
C ASP A 11 -14.89 -61.93 15.68
N LEU A 12 -16.08 -62.21 16.23
CA LEU A 12 -16.58 -61.51 17.42
C LEU A 12 -15.68 -61.71 18.63
N ARG A 13 -15.11 -62.92 18.78
CA ARG A 13 -14.22 -63.27 19.89
C ARG A 13 -12.83 -62.63 19.73
N GLU A 14 -12.38 -62.35 18.52
CA GLU A 14 -11.15 -61.62 18.23
C GLU A 14 -11.36 -60.11 18.40
N LEU A 15 -12.48 -59.56 17.93
CA LEU A 15 -12.89 -58.18 18.19
C LEU A 15 -12.98 -57.89 19.70
N VAL A 16 -13.69 -58.73 20.46
CA VAL A 16 -13.78 -58.59 21.93
C VAL A 16 -12.40 -58.67 22.60
N LYS A 17 -11.48 -59.52 22.13
CA LYS A 17 -10.09 -59.54 22.63
C LYS A 17 -9.33 -58.25 22.28
N SER A 18 -9.55 -57.67 21.11
CA SER A 18 -8.94 -56.40 20.69
C SER A 18 -9.43 -55.27 21.60
N CYS A 19 -10.75 -55.13 21.77
CA CYS A 19 -11.34 -54.14 22.67
C CYS A 19 -10.85 -54.32 24.12
N PHE A 20 -10.73 -55.56 24.63
CA PHE A 20 -10.16 -55.80 25.96
C PHE A 20 -8.67 -55.43 26.07
N LYS A 21 -7.88 -55.59 25.00
CA LYS A 21 -6.50 -55.12 24.96
C LYS A 21 -6.42 -53.60 25.00
N GLU A 22 -7.25 -52.94 24.21
CA GLU A 22 -7.30 -51.49 24.07
C GLU A 22 -7.81 -50.81 25.36
N ILE A 23 -8.87 -51.35 25.97
CA ILE A 23 -9.34 -50.93 27.30
C ILE A 23 -8.24 -51.07 28.36
N ASN A 24 -7.46 -52.16 28.35
CA ASN A 24 -6.35 -52.31 29.29
C ASN A 24 -5.20 -51.34 29.01
N SER A 25 -4.87 -51.09 27.74
CA SER A 25 -3.85 -50.10 27.34
C SER A 25 -4.24 -48.67 27.73
N LEU A 26 -5.49 -48.28 27.48
CA LEU A 26 -6.04 -46.99 27.89
C LEU A 26 -6.07 -46.86 29.42
N LYS A 27 -6.37 -47.95 30.15
CA LYS A 27 -6.33 -47.95 31.61
C LYS A 27 -4.90 -47.79 32.15
N GLU A 28 -3.91 -48.42 31.52
CA GLU A 28 -2.50 -48.31 31.89
C GLU A 28 -1.98 -46.88 31.63
N GLN A 29 -2.33 -46.28 30.49
CA GLN A 29 -2.08 -44.86 30.18
C GLN A 29 -2.76 -43.92 31.19
N LEU A 30 -4.02 -44.16 31.54
CA LEU A 30 -4.75 -43.36 32.52
C LEU A 30 -4.15 -43.46 33.94
N GLU A 31 -3.64 -44.63 34.34
CA GLU A 31 -2.91 -44.81 35.61
C GLU A 31 -1.54 -44.11 35.58
N GLU A 32 -0.90 -43.99 34.40
CA GLU A 32 0.37 -43.27 34.21
C GLU A 32 0.18 -41.73 34.20
N GLU A 33 -0.81 -41.20 33.47
CA GLU A 33 -1.17 -39.76 33.53
C GLU A 33 -1.60 -39.32 34.95
N ASN A 34 -2.43 -40.13 35.64
CA ASN A 34 -2.83 -39.82 37.02
C ASN A 34 -1.65 -39.83 38.02
N LYS A 35 -0.59 -40.58 37.70
CA LYS A 35 0.65 -40.61 38.47
C LYS A 35 1.50 -39.38 38.18
N ASP A 36 1.54 -38.91 36.94
CA ASP A 36 2.23 -37.67 36.56
C ASP A 36 1.54 -36.42 37.13
N ILE A 37 0.21 -36.33 37.06
CA ILE A 37 -0.60 -35.26 37.69
C ILE A 37 -0.35 -35.19 39.22
N ARG A 38 -0.17 -36.33 39.90
CA ARG A 38 0.19 -36.39 41.33
C ARG A 38 1.67 -36.12 41.61
N SER A 39 2.52 -36.24 40.60
CA SER A 39 3.95 -35.93 40.70
C SER A 39 4.23 -34.44 40.46
N ASP A 40 3.33 -33.74 39.76
CA ASP A 40 3.51 -32.36 39.37
C ASP A 40 3.70 -31.44 40.58
N LYS A 41 4.76 -30.65 40.49
CA LYS A 41 5.31 -29.83 41.55
C LYS A 41 4.39 -28.65 41.88
N ALA A 42 3.62 -28.17 40.89
CA ALA A 42 2.61 -27.13 41.09
C ALA A 42 1.46 -27.63 41.97
N VAL A 43 0.80 -28.73 41.56
CA VAL A 43 -0.32 -29.34 42.29
C VAL A 43 0.08 -29.70 43.73
N LYS A 44 1.27 -30.28 43.91
CA LYS A 44 1.78 -30.66 45.24
C LYS A 44 2.05 -29.47 46.14
N ASN A 45 2.56 -28.36 45.60
CA ASN A 45 2.74 -27.12 46.37
C ASN A 45 1.40 -26.50 46.79
N VAL A 46 0.39 -26.50 45.91
CA VAL A 46 -0.96 -26.01 46.22
C VAL A 46 -1.62 -26.83 47.33
N LEU A 47 -1.53 -28.17 47.28
CA LEU A 47 -2.03 -29.03 48.36
C LEU A 47 -1.32 -28.73 49.69
N ILE A 48 0.01 -28.65 49.71
CA ILE A 48 0.78 -28.34 50.93
C ILE A 48 0.41 -26.94 51.47
N GLN A 49 0.20 -25.95 50.60
CA GLN A 49 -0.22 -24.61 51.02
C GLN A 49 -1.62 -24.62 51.65
N ASN A 50 -2.56 -25.36 51.06
CA ASN A 50 -3.93 -25.48 51.55
C ASN A 50 -4.00 -26.26 52.88
N GLU A 51 -3.26 -27.37 53.01
CA GLU A 51 -3.11 -28.10 54.28
C GLU A 51 -2.53 -27.21 55.40
N ASN A 52 -1.52 -26.39 55.09
CA ASN A 52 -0.94 -25.43 56.05
C ASN A 52 -1.92 -24.32 56.44
N GLN A 53 -2.73 -23.81 55.52
CA GLN A 53 -3.78 -22.83 55.81
C GLN A 53 -4.88 -23.43 56.70
N ASN A 54 -5.36 -24.63 56.36
CA ASN A 54 -6.41 -25.32 57.11
C ASN A 54 -5.95 -25.69 58.54
N THR A 55 -4.69 -26.11 58.69
CA THR A 55 -4.07 -26.36 60.01
C THR A 55 -4.01 -25.08 60.87
N ASN A 56 -3.67 -23.93 60.28
CA ASN A 56 -3.69 -22.64 60.98
C ASN A 56 -5.10 -22.20 61.37
N LEU A 57 -6.11 -22.44 60.53
CA LEU A 57 -7.51 -22.16 60.84
C LEU A 57 -8.01 -23.02 62.00
N HIS A 58 -7.73 -24.33 61.99
CA HIS A 58 -8.09 -25.22 63.09
C HIS A 58 -7.42 -24.80 64.42
N ALA A 59 -6.12 -24.48 64.40
CA ALA A 59 -5.43 -23.99 65.60
C ALA A 59 -6.05 -22.70 66.16
N LYS A 60 -6.53 -21.80 65.29
CA LYS A 60 -7.19 -20.54 65.69
C LYS A 60 -8.62 -20.75 66.19
N ILE A 61 -9.36 -21.72 65.63
CA ILE A 61 -10.67 -22.16 66.11
C ILE A 61 -10.53 -22.79 67.51
N ASP A 62 -9.53 -23.65 67.72
CA ASP A 62 -9.24 -24.24 69.03
C ASP A 62 -8.90 -23.16 70.07
N GLU A 63 -8.07 -22.18 69.72
CA GLU A 63 -7.73 -21.07 70.63
C GLU A 63 -8.95 -20.19 71.00
N LEU A 64 -9.90 -20.02 70.07
CA LEU A 64 -11.15 -19.29 70.32
C LEU A 64 -12.13 -20.10 71.16
N ASN A 65 -12.30 -21.40 70.88
CA ASN A 65 -13.09 -22.31 71.70
C ASN A 65 -12.57 -22.36 73.14
N ASP A 66 -11.25 -22.38 73.33
CA ASP A 66 -10.62 -22.38 74.64
C ASP A 66 -10.86 -21.06 75.41
N LYS A 67 -10.95 -19.92 74.69
CA LYS A 67 -11.35 -18.61 75.26
C LYS A 67 -12.83 -18.57 75.64
N ILE A 68 -13.72 -19.13 74.81
CA ILE A 68 -15.16 -19.24 75.09
C ILE A 68 -15.39 -20.12 76.33
N ASN A 69 -14.79 -21.32 76.39
CA ASN A 69 -14.86 -22.21 77.55
C ASN A 69 -14.35 -21.53 78.84
N LYS A 70 -13.29 -20.70 78.76
CA LYS A 70 -12.78 -19.89 79.88
C LYS A 70 -13.68 -18.71 80.28
N GLN A 71 -14.58 -18.24 79.40
CA GLN A 71 -15.60 -17.26 79.74
C GLN A 71 -16.85 -17.93 80.33
N GLU A 72 -17.35 -19.01 79.73
CA GLU A 72 -18.49 -19.77 80.25
C GLU A 72 -18.24 -20.28 81.68
N THR A 73 -17.03 -20.81 81.95
CA THR A 73 -16.66 -21.26 83.30
C THR A 73 -16.70 -20.13 84.32
N LYS A 74 -16.20 -18.93 83.99
CA LYS A 74 -16.29 -17.72 84.84
C LYS A 74 -17.73 -17.25 85.04
N LEU A 75 -18.56 -17.36 84.01
CA LEU A 75 -19.98 -16.97 84.05
C LEU A 75 -20.77 -17.92 84.96
N ARG A 76 -20.51 -19.23 84.84
CA ARG A 76 -21.06 -20.28 85.72
C ARG A 76 -20.60 -20.15 87.17
N GLU A 77 -19.36 -19.73 87.40
CA GLU A 77 -18.82 -19.44 88.72
C GLU A 77 -19.45 -18.19 89.36
N LYS A 78 -19.72 -17.15 88.55
CA LYS A 78 -20.51 -15.96 88.94
C LYS A 78 -21.95 -16.31 89.30
N ASP A 79 -22.62 -17.16 88.51
CA ASP A 79 -23.97 -17.65 88.79
C ASP A 79 -24.01 -18.45 90.10
N LEU A 80 -23.02 -19.31 90.35
CA LEU A 80 -22.91 -20.04 91.61
C LEU A 80 -22.78 -19.09 92.82
N GLN A 81 -21.96 -18.05 92.71
CA GLN A 81 -21.81 -17.01 93.75
C GLN A 81 -23.09 -16.18 93.96
N LEU A 82 -23.85 -15.92 92.89
CA LEU A 82 -25.17 -15.29 92.96
C LEU A 82 -26.15 -16.20 93.71
N GLN A 83 -26.21 -17.48 93.34
CA GLN A 83 -27.08 -18.47 93.97
C GLN A 83 -26.74 -18.68 95.46
N GLU A 84 -25.46 -18.72 95.84
CA GLU A 84 -25.03 -18.73 97.24
C GLU A 84 -25.53 -17.49 98.01
N LYS A 85 -25.42 -16.29 97.43
CA LYS A 85 -25.90 -15.07 98.07
C LYS A 85 -27.41 -15.05 98.21
N ASP A 86 -28.12 -15.54 97.20
CA ASP A 86 -29.57 -15.69 97.22
C ASP A 86 -30.04 -16.70 98.29
N THR A 87 -29.23 -17.74 98.53
CA THR A 87 -29.46 -18.71 99.62
C THR A 87 -29.22 -18.06 100.99
N LYS A 88 -28.12 -17.30 101.15
CA LYS A 88 -27.83 -16.53 102.38
C LYS A 88 -28.87 -15.45 102.68
N ILE A 89 -29.45 -14.81 101.66
CA ILE A 89 -30.58 -13.88 101.82
C ILE A 89 -31.82 -14.63 102.33
N LYS A 90 -32.13 -15.82 101.79
CA LYS A 90 -33.26 -16.65 102.26
C LYS A 90 -33.06 -17.16 103.70
N GLU A 91 -31.84 -17.49 104.09
CA GLU A 91 -31.49 -17.80 105.49
C GLU A 91 -31.70 -16.58 106.41
N LYS A 92 -31.26 -15.39 105.99
CA LYS A 92 -31.48 -14.15 106.76
C LYS A 92 -32.96 -13.75 106.84
N ASP A 93 -33.75 -13.95 105.80
CA ASP A 93 -35.20 -13.76 105.82
C ASP A 93 -35.92 -14.77 106.73
N LEU A 94 -35.37 -15.98 106.89
CA LEU A 94 -35.83 -16.98 107.87
C LEU A 94 -35.48 -16.56 109.31
N GLU A 95 -34.24 -16.13 109.58
CA GLU A 95 -33.88 -15.56 110.89
C GLU A 95 -34.72 -14.33 111.24
N ILE A 96 -34.97 -13.41 110.29
CA ILE A 96 -35.85 -12.25 110.49
C ILE A 96 -37.30 -12.68 110.77
N LYS A 97 -37.77 -13.79 110.17
CA LYS A 97 -39.08 -14.38 110.51
C LYS A 97 -39.09 -14.98 111.91
N GLU A 98 -38.05 -15.70 112.32
CA GLU A 98 -37.95 -16.26 113.68
C GLU A 98 -37.82 -15.17 114.74
N ILE A 99 -37.05 -14.11 114.49
CA ILE A 99 -36.97 -12.94 115.37
C ILE A 99 -38.33 -12.24 115.46
N LYS A 100 -39.09 -12.13 114.36
CA LYS A 100 -40.47 -11.59 114.38
C LYS A 100 -41.46 -12.49 115.14
N THR A 101 -41.36 -13.81 115.07
CA THR A 101 -42.23 -14.70 115.84
C THR A 101 -41.86 -14.72 117.32
N LEU A 102 -40.57 -14.64 117.66
CA LEU A 102 -40.07 -14.46 119.04
C LEU A 102 -40.49 -13.11 119.64
N ALA A 103 -40.42 -12.02 118.86
CA ALA A 103 -40.91 -10.70 119.28
C ALA A 103 -42.45 -10.67 119.49
N ASN A 104 -43.22 -11.38 118.67
CA ASN A 104 -44.66 -11.50 118.84
C ASN A 104 -45.09 -12.43 119.99
N THR A 105 -44.19 -13.28 120.51
CA THR A 105 -44.47 -14.17 121.66
C THR A 105 -43.88 -13.67 122.98
N SER A 106 -42.98 -12.69 122.94
CA SER A 106 -42.31 -12.12 124.11
C SER A 106 -42.66 -10.64 124.24
N ASN A 107 -43.65 -10.30 125.07
CA ASN A 107 -44.08 -8.92 125.30
C ASN A 107 -43.02 -8.12 126.11
N VAL A 108 -41.95 -7.71 125.43
CA VAL A 108 -40.85 -6.90 125.96
C VAL A 108 -40.63 -5.71 125.03
N ASN A 109 -41.20 -4.55 125.41
CA ASN A 109 -40.78 -3.27 124.86
C ASN A 109 -39.31 -3.02 125.26
N SER A 110 -38.41 -2.95 124.27
CA SER A 110 -37.14 -2.25 124.41
C SER A 110 -36.88 -1.44 123.13
N GLU A 111 -36.36 -0.22 123.29
CA GLU A 111 -35.99 0.64 122.15
C GLU A 111 -34.84 0.02 121.32
N GLU A 112 -34.06 -0.88 121.91
CA GLU A 112 -32.96 -1.57 121.24
C GLU A 112 -33.48 -2.55 120.17
N THR A 113 -34.55 -3.31 120.45
CA THR A 113 -35.16 -4.20 119.45
C THR A 113 -35.73 -3.40 118.28
N GLN A 114 -36.31 -2.23 118.53
CA GLN A 114 -36.85 -1.36 117.48
C GLN A 114 -35.72 -0.71 116.66
N LYS A 115 -34.65 -0.21 117.29
CA LYS A 115 -33.47 0.31 116.58
C LYS A 115 -32.81 -0.74 115.69
N LEU A 116 -32.62 -1.96 116.19
CA LEU A 116 -32.02 -3.04 115.41
C LEU A 116 -32.91 -3.44 114.22
N ILE A 117 -34.23 -3.43 114.39
CA ILE A 117 -35.19 -3.63 113.29
C ILE A 117 -35.10 -2.50 112.25
N ASP A 118 -34.87 -1.26 112.67
CA ASP A 118 -34.77 -0.12 111.76
C ASP A 118 -33.39 -0.02 111.07
N GLU A 119 -32.30 -0.40 111.75
CA GLU A 119 -30.98 -0.62 111.11
C GLU A 119 -31.06 -1.72 110.04
N TYR A 120 -31.66 -2.88 110.35
CA TYR A 120 -31.82 -3.95 109.35
C TYR A 120 -32.77 -3.55 108.21
N LYS A 121 -33.77 -2.69 108.43
CA LYS A 121 -34.57 -2.13 107.32
C LYS A 121 -33.70 -1.25 106.42
N GLU A 122 -32.87 -0.39 106.99
CA GLU A 122 -32.02 0.52 106.22
C GLU A 122 -30.93 -0.26 105.45
N GLU A 123 -30.33 -1.28 106.07
CA GLU A 123 -29.41 -2.20 105.41
C GLU A 123 -30.11 -2.98 104.28
N VAL A 124 -31.36 -3.44 104.48
CA VAL A 124 -32.17 -4.05 103.41
C VAL A 124 -32.54 -3.05 102.31
N ILE A 125 -32.77 -1.76 102.63
CA ILE A 125 -33.01 -0.70 101.62
C ILE A 125 -31.74 -0.47 100.80
N GLN A 126 -30.57 -0.37 101.43
CA GLN A 126 -29.29 -0.21 100.74
C GLN A 126 -28.93 -1.43 99.90
N LEU A 127 -29.16 -2.65 100.41
CA LEU A 127 -28.97 -3.88 99.65
C LEU A 127 -29.94 -3.96 98.45
N ARG A 128 -31.21 -3.58 98.61
CA ARG A 128 -32.17 -3.51 97.49
C ARG A 128 -31.81 -2.44 96.47
N ALA A 129 -31.33 -1.27 96.91
CA ALA A 129 -30.82 -0.24 96.02
C ALA A 129 -29.62 -0.77 95.21
N LYS A 130 -28.67 -1.42 95.88
CA LYS A 130 -27.48 -2.01 95.25
C LYS A 130 -27.81 -3.14 94.28
N VAL A 131 -28.71 -4.06 94.66
CA VAL A 131 -29.25 -5.10 93.76
C VAL A 131 -29.91 -4.46 92.55
N LYS A 132 -30.71 -3.40 92.72
CA LYS A 132 -31.33 -2.68 91.60
C LYS A 132 -30.32 -1.97 90.70
N THR A 133 -29.24 -1.42 91.26
CA THR A 133 -28.13 -0.86 90.46
C THR A 133 -27.44 -1.97 89.66
N GLN A 134 -27.20 -3.13 90.29
CA GLN A 134 -26.58 -4.28 89.63
C GLN A 134 -27.50 -4.93 88.60
N ASP A 135 -28.82 -4.97 88.80
CA ASP A 135 -29.79 -5.39 87.79
C ASP A 135 -29.81 -4.45 86.59
N ASN A 136 -29.67 -3.14 86.81
CA ASN A 136 -29.53 -2.16 85.72
C ASN A 136 -28.22 -2.38 84.95
N GLU A 137 -27.07 -2.48 85.63
CA GLU A 137 -25.76 -2.79 85.02
C GLU A 137 -25.80 -4.13 84.26
N LEU A 138 -26.49 -5.14 84.79
CA LEU A 138 -26.60 -6.46 84.18
C LEU A 138 -27.55 -6.43 82.98
N ASN A 139 -28.61 -5.62 82.99
CA ASN A 139 -29.45 -5.38 81.82
C ASN A 139 -28.71 -4.57 80.74
N GLU A 140 -27.94 -3.54 81.10
CA GLU A 140 -27.10 -2.79 80.17
C GLU A 140 -26.04 -3.70 79.51
N LEU A 141 -25.34 -4.52 80.30
CA LEU A 141 -24.42 -5.54 79.78
C LEU A 141 -25.12 -6.59 78.91
N LYS A 142 -26.36 -6.94 79.23
CA LYS A 142 -27.15 -7.90 78.44
C LYS A 142 -27.60 -7.31 77.12
N THR A 143 -28.04 -6.05 77.09
CA THR A 143 -28.36 -5.32 75.86
C THR A 143 -27.10 -5.18 75.00
N ALA A 144 -25.98 -4.72 75.58
CA ALA A 144 -24.71 -4.62 74.87
C ALA A 144 -24.21 -5.98 74.33
N ASN A 145 -24.47 -7.09 75.04
CA ASN A 145 -24.13 -8.43 74.57
C ASN A 145 -25.07 -8.94 73.46
N GLU A 146 -26.35 -8.54 73.45
CA GLU A 146 -27.25 -8.83 72.32
C GLU A 146 -26.97 -7.94 71.11
N GLU A 147 -26.57 -6.68 71.29
CA GLU A 147 -26.04 -5.81 70.22
C GLU A 147 -24.71 -6.33 69.67
N PHE A 148 -23.79 -6.79 70.53
CA PHE A 148 -22.54 -7.40 70.08
C PHE A 148 -22.78 -8.73 69.36
N LYS A 149 -23.76 -9.53 69.81
CA LYS A 149 -24.23 -10.70 69.05
C LYS A 149 -24.89 -10.33 67.73
N SER A 150 -25.71 -9.26 67.67
CA SER A 150 -26.34 -8.87 66.40
C SER A 150 -25.30 -8.36 65.42
N SER A 151 -24.31 -7.59 65.87
CA SER A 151 -23.20 -7.12 65.04
C SER A 151 -22.25 -8.25 64.61
N ILE A 152 -21.94 -9.21 65.48
CA ILE A 152 -21.24 -10.45 65.07
C ILE A 152 -22.09 -11.25 64.09
N LYS A 153 -23.40 -11.33 64.31
CA LYS A 153 -24.30 -12.07 63.42
C LYS A 153 -24.44 -11.39 62.07
N GLU A 154 -24.58 -10.07 61.99
CA GLU A 154 -24.57 -9.32 60.73
C GLU A 154 -23.22 -9.47 60.03
N GLY A 155 -22.09 -9.32 60.75
CA GLY A 155 -20.77 -9.57 60.17
C GLY A 155 -20.57 -11.00 59.66
N ILE A 156 -21.06 -12.00 60.38
CA ILE A 156 -21.03 -13.41 59.95
C ILE A 156 -22.05 -13.68 58.82
N ASP A 157 -23.22 -13.04 58.83
CA ASP A 157 -24.23 -13.21 57.79
C ASP A 157 -23.78 -12.49 56.49
N ASP A 158 -23.06 -11.37 56.58
CA ASP A 158 -22.41 -10.66 55.47
C ASP A 158 -21.17 -11.40 54.95
N GLU A 159 -20.28 -11.87 55.84
CA GLU A 159 -19.12 -12.68 55.46
C GLU A 159 -19.56 -14.05 54.90
N ASN A 160 -20.65 -14.64 55.41
CA ASN A 160 -21.31 -15.79 54.77
C ASN A 160 -22.02 -15.41 53.48
N ARG A 161 -22.51 -14.17 53.31
CA ARG A 161 -23.13 -13.72 52.05
C ARG A 161 -22.06 -13.52 50.98
N GLU A 162 -20.92 -12.95 51.33
CA GLU A 162 -19.74 -12.86 50.46
C GLU A 162 -19.16 -14.24 50.17
N LEU A 163 -18.92 -15.09 51.18
CA LEU A 163 -18.48 -16.47 50.97
C LEU A 163 -19.50 -17.29 50.18
N LYS A 164 -20.80 -17.04 50.32
CA LYS A 164 -21.83 -17.72 49.52
C LYS A 164 -21.91 -17.16 48.12
N LEU A 165 -21.73 -15.86 47.91
CA LEU A 165 -21.60 -15.26 46.58
C LEU A 165 -20.33 -15.75 45.89
N GLU A 166 -19.21 -15.90 46.60
CA GLU A 166 -17.96 -16.44 46.07
C GLU A 166 -18.03 -17.96 45.90
N ILE A 167 -18.75 -18.70 46.74
CA ILE A 167 -19.06 -20.13 46.50
C ILE A 167 -20.03 -20.30 45.34
N GLU A 168 -21.00 -19.41 45.14
CA GLU A 168 -21.87 -19.44 43.96
C GLU A 168 -21.09 -19.02 42.71
N ARG A 169 -20.22 -18.00 42.77
CA ARG A 169 -19.29 -17.59 41.69
C ARG A 169 -18.31 -18.70 41.35
N LEU A 170 -17.67 -19.32 42.34
CA LEU A 170 -16.79 -20.47 42.16
C LEU A 170 -17.56 -21.74 41.76
N LYS A 171 -18.85 -21.87 42.08
CA LYS A 171 -19.71 -22.93 41.51
C LYS A 171 -20.09 -22.63 40.08
N GLU A 172 -20.36 -21.38 39.72
CA GLU A 172 -20.63 -20.96 38.34
C GLU A 172 -19.36 -21.14 37.50
N GLU A 173 -18.20 -20.73 38.00
CA GLU A 173 -16.88 -20.94 37.41
C GLU A 173 -16.53 -22.44 37.33
N ASN A 174 -16.73 -23.23 38.39
CA ASN A 174 -16.47 -24.68 38.38
C ASN A 174 -17.55 -25.47 37.61
N ASN A 175 -18.78 -24.95 37.49
CA ASN A 175 -19.79 -25.48 36.57
C ASN A 175 -19.45 -25.10 35.13
N ALA A 176 -18.86 -23.93 34.87
CA ALA A 176 -18.34 -23.52 33.57
C ALA A 176 -17.09 -24.34 33.20
N PHE A 177 -16.21 -24.67 34.15
CA PHE A 177 -15.10 -25.61 33.92
C PHE A 177 -15.59 -27.05 33.74
N LYS A 178 -16.61 -27.52 34.48
CA LYS A 178 -17.25 -28.83 34.20
C LYS A 178 -17.97 -28.84 32.85
N ALA A 179 -18.68 -27.77 32.54
CA ALA A 179 -19.33 -27.50 31.26
C ALA A 179 -18.37 -26.91 30.20
N GLY A 180 -17.07 -26.97 30.43
CA GLY A 180 -16.03 -26.59 29.47
C GLY A 180 -15.01 -27.71 29.22
N SER A 181 -14.78 -28.59 30.20
CA SER A 181 -13.65 -29.54 30.20
C SER A 181 -14.01 -30.99 30.57
N SER A 182 -15.23 -31.31 31.00
CA SER A 182 -15.58 -32.71 31.32
C SER A 182 -16.98 -33.11 30.89
N ASP A 183 -18.05 -32.53 31.46
CA ASP A 183 -19.40 -33.03 31.18
C ASP A 183 -19.95 -32.52 29.84
N THR A 184 -19.64 -31.31 29.39
CA THR A 184 -19.95 -30.90 27.99
C THR A 184 -19.03 -31.56 27.01
N GLN A 185 -17.72 -31.68 27.25
CA GLN A 185 -16.85 -32.40 26.33
C GLN A 185 -17.21 -33.89 26.26
N VAL A 186 -17.59 -34.55 27.36
CA VAL A 186 -18.08 -35.94 27.35
C VAL A 186 -19.51 -36.04 26.83
N THR A 187 -20.37 -35.03 26.96
CA THR A 187 -21.72 -35.02 26.37
C THR A 187 -21.72 -34.64 24.90
N GLN A 188 -20.79 -33.79 24.45
CA GLN A 188 -20.50 -33.51 23.04
C GLN A 188 -19.79 -34.69 22.42
N LEU A 189 -18.79 -35.30 23.06
CA LEU A 189 -18.18 -36.54 22.58
C LEU A 189 -19.16 -37.70 22.62
N LYS A 190 -20.08 -37.80 23.59
CA LYS A 190 -21.18 -38.78 23.53
C LYS A 190 -22.19 -38.44 22.47
N ALA A 191 -22.61 -37.19 22.30
CA ALA A 191 -23.53 -36.80 21.25
C ALA A 191 -22.90 -36.97 19.86
N VAL A 192 -21.59 -36.74 19.72
CA VAL A 192 -20.79 -37.03 18.52
C VAL A 192 -20.61 -38.53 18.35
N ILE A 193 -20.36 -39.32 19.39
CA ILE A 193 -20.28 -40.79 19.29
C ILE A 193 -21.65 -41.40 19.00
N ASP A 194 -22.73 -40.91 19.58
CA ASP A 194 -24.11 -41.38 19.38
C ASP A 194 -24.60 -40.94 17.99
N ARG A 195 -24.31 -39.70 17.58
CA ARG A 195 -24.56 -39.21 16.21
C ARG A 195 -23.71 -39.96 15.19
N GLN A 196 -22.42 -40.14 15.41
CA GLN A 196 -21.56 -40.97 14.55
C GLN A 196 -21.99 -42.43 14.58
N THR A 197 -22.54 -42.95 15.68
CA THR A 197 -23.09 -44.31 15.76
C THR A 197 -24.39 -44.41 14.96
N GLU A 198 -25.24 -43.37 14.95
CA GLU A 198 -26.44 -43.33 14.13
C GLU A 198 -26.12 -43.10 12.64
N GLU A 199 -25.16 -42.23 12.34
CA GLU A 199 -24.57 -42.06 11.00
C GLU A 199 -23.92 -43.37 10.53
N LEU A 200 -23.21 -44.11 11.41
CA LEU A 200 -22.66 -45.45 11.13
C LEU A 200 -23.74 -46.52 10.96
N LYS A 201 -24.94 -46.38 11.56
CA LYS A 201 -26.11 -47.23 11.23
C LYS A 201 -26.74 -46.85 9.90
N GLN A 202 -26.73 -45.56 9.56
CA GLN A 202 -27.18 -45.08 8.25
C GLN A 202 -26.19 -45.44 7.13
N ILE A 203 -24.88 -45.62 7.39
CA ILE A 203 -23.91 -46.02 6.37
C ILE A 203 -24.28 -47.34 5.66
N PRO A 204 -24.69 -48.43 6.34
CA PRO A 204 -25.27 -49.61 5.69
C PRO A 204 -26.45 -49.30 4.78
N ASP A 205 -27.39 -48.46 5.20
CA ASP A 205 -28.60 -48.14 4.42
C ASP A 205 -28.31 -47.20 3.25
N LEU A 206 -27.50 -46.16 3.46
CA LEU A 206 -26.94 -45.29 2.42
C LEU A 206 -26.06 -46.08 1.45
N LYS A 207 -25.28 -47.06 1.92
CA LYS A 207 -24.50 -47.97 1.07
C LYS A 207 -25.42 -48.90 0.27
N ASN A 208 -26.50 -49.40 0.86
CA ASN A 208 -27.51 -50.19 0.14
C ASN A 208 -28.25 -49.33 -0.90
N GLN A 209 -28.55 -48.07 -0.57
CA GLN A 209 -29.14 -47.08 -1.47
C GLN A 209 -28.19 -46.69 -2.59
N LEU A 210 -26.92 -46.38 -2.32
CA LEU A 210 -25.90 -46.17 -3.35
C LEU A 210 -25.65 -47.43 -4.18
N THR A 211 -25.63 -48.63 -3.58
CA THR A 211 -25.48 -49.89 -4.34
C THR A 211 -26.68 -50.11 -5.26
N ARG A 212 -27.87 -49.69 -4.82
CA ARG A 212 -29.09 -49.72 -5.64
C ARG A 212 -29.07 -48.65 -6.72
N GLU A 213 -28.72 -47.41 -6.42
CA GLU A 213 -28.56 -46.33 -7.40
C GLU A 213 -27.46 -46.63 -8.40
N ILE A 214 -26.30 -47.16 -7.97
CA ILE A 214 -25.25 -47.66 -8.86
C ILE A 214 -25.79 -48.83 -9.70
N GLY A 215 -26.60 -49.73 -9.15
CA GLY A 215 -27.25 -50.80 -9.91
C GLY A 215 -28.30 -50.32 -10.92
N GLU A 216 -29.03 -49.25 -10.60
CA GLU A 216 -30.01 -48.60 -11.47
C GLU A 216 -29.30 -47.74 -12.53
N LYS A 217 -28.21 -47.04 -12.17
CA LYS A 217 -27.30 -46.32 -13.07
C LYS A 217 -26.51 -47.26 -13.97
N ASP A 218 -26.10 -48.43 -13.51
CA ASP A 218 -25.51 -49.49 -14.36
C ASP A 218 -26.54 -50.06 -15.34
N GLN A 219 -27.83 -50.08 -14.98
CA GLN A 219 -28.91 -50.42 -15.92
C GLN A 219 -29.18 -49.29 -16.91
N GLU A 220 -29.14 -48.02 -16.50
CA GLU A 220 -29.20 -46.87 -17.41
C GLU A 220 -27.98 -46.83 -18.32
N ILE A 221 -26.77 -47.06 -17.81
CA ILE A 221 -25.52 -47.15 -18.58
C ILE A 221 -25.59 -48.36 -19.52
N LYS A 222 -26.20 -49.49 -19.15
CA LYS A 222 -26.46 -50.59 -20.09
C LYS A 222 -27.43 -50.19 -21.18
N LYS A 223 -28.55 -49.53 -20.86
CA LYS A 223 -29.51 -49.01 -21.86
C LYS A 223 -28.86 -47.99 -22.78
N CYS A 224 -28.13 -47.01 -22.25
CA CYS A 224 -27.38 -46.04 -23.03
C CYS A 224 -26.24 -46.70 -23.82
N ASN A 225 -25.62 -47.79 -23.35
CA ASN A 225 -24.67 -48.54 -24.17
C ASN A 225 -25.36 -49.38 -25.26
N GLU A 226 -26.56 -49.91 -25.02
CA GLU A 226 -27.39 -50.58 -26.02
C GLU A 226 -27.89 -49.57 -27.06
N GLU A 227 -28.29 -48.36 -26.66
CA GLU A 227 -28.60 -47.24 -27.54
C GLU A 227 -27.36 -46.72 -28.26
N ILE A 228 -26.21 -46.54 -27.61
CA ILE A 228 -24.94 -46.17 -28.26
C ILE A 228 -24.51 -47.26 -29.24
N ASN A 229 -24.74 -48.54 -28.96
CA ASN A 229 -24.44 -49.62 -29.89
C ASN A 229 -25.45 -49.63 -31.05
N SER A 230 -26.74 -49.37 -30.81
CA SER A 230 -27.74 -49.20 -31.86
C SER A 230 -27.48 -47.97 -32.74
N LEU A 231 -27.07 -46.85 -32.14
CA LEU A 231 -26.67 -45.62 -32.82
C LEU A 231 -25.34 -45.81 -33.56
N LYS A 232 -24.37 -46.55 -33.01
CA LYS A 232 -23.15 -46.95 -33.74
C LYS A 232 -23.48 -47.88 -34.90
N GLU A 233 -24.41 -48.81 -34.73
CA GLU A 233 -24.85 -49.73 -35.78
C GLU A 233 -25.59 -48.96 -36.89
N GLN A 234 -26.42 -47.97 -36.53
CA GLN A 234 -27.01 -46.99 -37.44
C GLN A 234 -25.94 -46.13 -38.14
N ILE A 235 -24.94 -45.60 -37.41
CA ILE A 235 -23.81 -44.84 -37.98
C ILE A 235 -22.98 -45.70 -38.96
N THR A 236 -22.79 -46.99 -38.69
CA THR A 236 -22.16 -47.91 -39.65
C THR A 236 -23.06 -48.32 -40.82
N GLN A 237 -24.36 -48.07 -40.74
CA GLN A 237 -25.33 -48.19 -41.84
C GLN A 237 -25.60 -46.85 -42.54
N GLN A 238 -25.10 -45.74 -42.00
CA GLN A 238 -25.20 -44.41 -42.57
C GLN A 238 -24.04 -44.17 -43.54
N GLU A 239 -24.39 -43.68 -44.74
CA GLU A 239 -23.55 -43.34 -45.89
C GLU A 239 -22.04 -43.23 -45.62
N SER A 240 -21.26 -44.09 -46.30
CA SER A 240 -19.84 -44.27 -46.03
C SER A 240 -19.03 -42.98 -46.13
N LEU A 241 -18.00 -42.85 -45.28
CA LEU A 241 -17.06 -41.74 -45.30
C LEU A 241 -16.39 -41.55 -46.67
N ASP A 242 -16.33 -42.60 -47.49
CA ASP A 242 -15.77 -42.57 -48.84
C ASP A 242 -16.68 -41.84 -49.83
N GLU A 243 -18.02 -41.95 -49.74
CA GLU A 243 -18.94 -41.13 -50.56
C GLU A 243 -18.91 -39.65 -50.14
N TYR A 244 -18.71 -39.35 -48.86
CA TYR A 244 -18.53 -37.96 -48.42
C TYR A 244 -17.16 -37.39 -48.78
N LYS A 245 -16.11 -38.21 -48.81
CA LYS A 245 -14.82 -37.83 -49.41
C LYS A 245 -14.91 -37.63 -50.91
N GLU A 246 -15.64 -38.47 -51.63
CA GLU A 246 -15.86 -38.31 -53.07
C GLU A 246 -16.63 -37.01 -53.36
N LYS A 247 -17.70 -36.71 -52.60
CA LYS A 247 -18.42 -35.41 -52.65
C LYS A 247 -17.53 -34.23 -52.25
N LEU A 248 -16.64 -34.37 -51.26
CA LEU A 248 -15.70 -33.31 -50.87
C LEU A 248 -14.65 -33.09 -51.96
N GLN A 249 -14.10 -34.16 -52.54
CA GLN A 249 -13.14 -34.13 -53.63
C GLN A 249 -13.77 -33.50 -54.88
N ASP A 250 -15.02 -33.82 -55.21
CA ASP A 250 -15.77 -33.16 -56.29
C ASP A 250 -16.04 -31.68 -55.99
N ALA A 251 -16.36 -31.32 -54.74
CA ALA A 251 -16.53 -29.93 -54.34
C ALA A 251 -15.19 -29.14 -54.38
N GLU A 252 -14.07 -29.77 -54.01
CA GLU A 252 -12.73 -29.20 -54.14
C GLU A 252 -12.31 -29.07 -55.60
N ASN A 253 -12.61 -30.07 -56.44
CA ASN A 253 -12.38 -30.01 -57.89
C ASN A 253 -13.22 -28.90 -58.54
N GLN A 254 -14.50 -28.76 -58.16
CA GLN A 254 -15.38 -27.67 -58.61
C GLN A 254 -14.93 -26.30 -58.08
N LEU A 255 -14.38 -26.24 -56.87
CA LEU A 255 -13.81 -25.00 -56.31
C LEU A 255 -12.53 -24.63 -57.06
N GLU A 256 -11.69 -25.59 -57.44
CA GLU A 256 -10.47 -25.34 -58.21
C GLU A 256 -10.79 -25.01 -59.68
N GLU A 257 -11.83 -25.62 -60.26
CA GLU A 257 -12.37 -25.24 -61.57
C GLU A 257 -12.99 -23.84 -61.52
N ALA A 258 -13.71 -23.49 -60.45
CA ALA A 258 -14.24 -22.14 -60.22
C ALA A 258 -13.12 -21.12 -59.98
N LYS A 259 -12.03 -21.47 -59.28
CA LYS A 259 -10.82 -20.64 -59.19
C LYS A 259 -10.13 -20.51 -60.54
N GLY A 260 -10.10 -21.57 -61.33
CA GLY A 260 -9.62 -21.57 -62.71
C GLY A 260 -10.44 -20.60 -63.56
N GLN A 261 -11.77 -20.65 -63.48
CA GLN A 261 -12.69 -19.71 -64.13
C GLN A 261 -12.56 -18.29 -63.58
N VAL A 262 -12.34 -18.08 -62.28
CA VAL A 262 -12.05 -16.75 -61.71
C VAL A 262 -10.68 -16.25 -62.15
N SER A 263 -9.70 -17.13 -62.34
CA SER A 263 -8.39 -16.79 -62.91
C SER A 263 -8.51 -16.47 -64.39
N GLU A 264 -9.30 -17.22 -65.17
CA GLU A 264 -9.61 -16.93 -66.57
C GLU A 264 -10.41 -15.64 -66.72
N LEU A 265 -11.41 -15.39 -65.85
CA LEU A 265 -12.17 -14.15 -65.79
C LEU A 265 -11.31 -12.98 -65.30
N ASN A 266 -10.30 -13.22 -64.45
CA ASN A 266 -9.31 -12.21 -64.10
C ASN A 266 -8.34 -11.95 -65.24
N THR A 267 -7.85 -12.96 -65.97
CA THR A 267 -7.04 -12.75 -67.17
C THR A 267 -7.85 -12.13 -68.30
N ASN A 268 -9.15 -12.43 -68.40
CA ASN A 268 -10.07 -11.78 -69.32
C ASN A 268 -10.43 -10.38 -68.84
N ASN A 269 -10.47 -10.09 -67.54
CA ASN A 269 -10.62 -8.72 -67.02
C ASN A 269 -9.33 -7.91 -67.15
N THR A 270 -8.15 -8.52 -67.05
CA THR A 270 -6.89 -7.84 -67.38
C THR A 270 -6.77 -7.67 -68.89
N HIS A 271 -7.21 -8.63 -69.70
CA HIS A 271 -7.20 -8.49 -71.16
C HIS A 271 -8.29 -7.55 -71.67
N LEU A 272 -9.46 -7.49 -71.03
CA LEU A 272 -10.49 -6.47 -71.26
C LEU A 272 -10.06 -5.11 -70.69
N LYS A 273 -9.24 -5.06 -69.63
CA LYS A 273 -8.57 -3.83 -69.18
C LYS A 273 -7.47 -3.39 -70.14
N GLU A 274 -6.71 -4.31 -70.72
CA GLU A 274 -5.72 -4.02 -71.75
C GLU A 274 -6.41 -3.64 -73.07
N GLU A 275 -7.53 -4.27 -73.42
CA GLU A 275 -8.37 -3.83 -74.54
C GLU A 275 -9.05 -2.50 -74.23
N LEU A 276 -9.43 -2.21 -72.97
CA LEU A 276 -9.92 -0.90 -72.55
C LEU A 276 -8.80 0.14 -72.52
N ASP A 277 -7.58 -0.18 -72.10
CA ASP A 277 -6.43 0.72 -72.14
C ASP A 277 -5.95 0.91 -73.57
N ILE A 278 -6.03 -0.11 -74.43
CA ILE A 278 -5.79 0.00 -75.88
C ILE A 278 -6.94 0.78 -76.53
N LEU A 279 -8.20 0.60 -76.14
CA LEU A 279 -9.34 1.40 -76.64
C LEU A 279 -9.32 2.83 -76.11
N SER A 280 -8.84 3.07 -74.88
CA SER A 280 -8.67 4.38 -74.27
C SER A 280 -7.46 5.09 -74.84
N GLN A 281 -6.31 4.40 -74.99
CA GLN A 281 -5.17 4.92 -75.74
C GLN A 281 -5.52 5.15 -77.21
N LYS A 282 -6.40 4.34 -77.82
CA LYS A 282 -6.89 4.55 -79.19
C LYS A 282 -8.00 5.60 -79.29
N LEU A 283 -8.75 5.87 -78.22
CA LEU A 283 -9.58 7.08 -78.09
C LEU A 283 -8.68 8.32 -77.99
N LEU A 284 -7.59 8.22 -77.24
CA LEU A 284 -6.61 9.30 -77.00
C LEU A 284 -5.57 9.44 -78.12
N SER A 285 -5.45 8.47 -79.03
CA SER A 285 -4.46 8.46 -80.13
C SER A 285 -5.06 8.17 -81.52
N THR A 286 -6.38 8.05 -81.65
CA THR A 286 -7.09 8.13 -82.94
C THR A 286 -8.38 8.94 -82.83
N GLY A 287 -8.28 10.22 -83.17
CA GLY A 287 -9.34 10.93 -83.89
C GLY A 287 -10.61 11.29 -83.12
N THR A 288 -10.48 11.97 -81.98
CA THR A 288 -11.52 12.93 -81.55
C THR A 288 -10.93 14.22 -80.99
N GLU A 289 -9.91 14.18 -80.13
CA GLU A 289 -9.34 15.41 -79.55
C GLU A 289 -8.57 16.24 -80.61
N ASP A 290 -7.79 15.60 -81.49
CA ASP A 290 -7.09 16.31 -82.57
C ASP A 290 -8.04 16.76 -83.69
N GLU A 291 -9.11 16.00 -84.01
CA GLU A 291 -10.15 16.48 -84.93
C GLU A 291 -10.98 17.61 -84.29
N ILE A 292 -11.24 17.59 -82.98
CA ILE A 292 -11.92 18.68 -82.27
C ILE A 292 -11.01 19.90 -82.13
N ASN A 293 -9.69 19.73 -82.00
CA ASN A 293 -8.74 20.85 -81.97
C ASN A 293 -8.45 21.39 -83.38
N GLU A 294 -8.42 20.56 -84.43
CA GLU A 294 -8.30 21.00 -85.81
C GLU A 294 -9.61 21.61 -86.31
N LEU A 295 -10.79 21.10 -85.92
CA LEU A 295 -12.09 21.76 -86.14
C LEU A 295 -12.29 22.98 -85.25
N SER A 296 -11.77 23.03 -84.02
CA SER A 296 -11.82 24.26 -83.19
C SER A 296 -10.85 25.32 -83.70
N LYS A 297 -9.75 24.90 -84.34
CA LYS A 297 -8.84 25.79 -85.04
C LYS A 297 -9.41 26.23 -86.39
N GLU A 298 -10.06 25.35 -87.15
CA GLU A 298 -10.79 25.73 -88.37
C GLU A 298 -12.00 26.61 -88.02
N VAL A 299 -12.70 26.38 -86.90
CA VAL A 299 -13.73 27.28 -86.38
C VAL A 299 -13.13 28.58 -85.86
N ALA A 300 -11.92 28.60 -85.29
CA ALA A 300 -11.24 29.83 -84.90
C ALA A 300 -10.77 30.63 -86.12
N ASP A 301 -10.15 29.97 -87.10
CA ASP A 301 -9.67 30.55 -88.35
C ASP A 301 -10.86 31.02 -89.21
N LEU A 302 -11.98 30.28 -89.27
CA LEU A 302 -13.25 30.71 -89.88
C LEU A 302 -13.94 31.81 -89.06
N LYS A 303 -13.71 31.92 -87.76
CA LYS A 303 -14.25 32.99 -86.93
C LYS A 303 -13.42 34.26 -87.08
N GLU A 304 -12.09 34.15 -87.21
CA GLU A 304 -11.20 35.25 -87.59
C GLU A 304 -11.43 35.66 -89.05
N GLU A 305 -11.69 34.73 -89.97
CA GLU A 305 -12.13 35.04 -91.34
C GLU A 305 -13.52 35.69 -91.33
N ASN A 306 -14.46 35.26 -90.48
CA ASN A 306 -15.74 35.95 -90.29
C ASN A 306 -15.57 37.32 -89.61
N GLU A 307 -14.58 37.53 -88.76
CA GLU A 307 -14.32 38.81 -88.10
C GLU A 307 -13.64 39.78 -89.07
N GLN A 308 -12.70 39.31 -89.90
CA GLN A 308 -12.14 40.03 -91.04
C GLN A 308 -13.18 40.27 -92.15
N LEU A 309 -14.09 39.32 -92.41
CA LEU A 309 -15.23 39.52 -93.30
C LEU A 309 -16.27 40.46 -92.69
N ASN A 310 -16.43 40.53 -91.37
CA ASN A 310 -17.30 41.50 -90.71
C ASN A 310 -16.66 42.90 -90.63
N GLU A 311 -15.33 43.02 -90.54
CA GLU A 311 -14.63 44.29 -90.78
C GLU A 311 -14.74 44.69 -92.26
N LYS A 312 -14.65 43.74 -93.19
CA LYS A 312 -14.80 43.99 -94.63
C LYS A 312 -16.26 44.27 -95.02
N ILE A 313 -17.23 43.69 -94.33
CA ILE A 313 -18.65 44.03 -94.43
C ILE A 313 -18.87 45.38 -93.77
N SER A 314 -18.27 45.72 -92.63
CA SER A 314 -18.35 47.06 -92.05
C SER A 314 -17.73 48.12 -92.98
N GLN A 315 -16.62 47.81 -93.65
CA GLN A 315 -16.02 48.65 -94.69
C GLN A 315 -16.91 48.73 -95.94
N MET A 316 -17.49 47.62 -96.41
CA MET A 316 -18.46 47.61 -97.52
C MET A 316 -19.83 48.18 -97.16
N GLU A 317 -20.21 48.26 -95.89
CA GLU A 317 -21.41 48.90 -95.37
C GLU A 317 -21.17 50.39 -95.21
N GLN A 318 -19.95 50.80 -94.85
CA GLN A 318 -19.47 52.17 -94.97
C GLN A 318 -19.41 52.60 -96.45
N GLU A 319 -18.95 51.73 -97.36
CA GLU A 319 -18.92 51.99 -98.82
C GLU A 319 -20.32 51.93 -99.46
N ASN A 320 -21.22 51.05 -98.97
CA ASN A 320 -22.66 51.07 -99.34
C ASN A 320 -23.41 52.25 -98.71
N SER A 321 -22.92 52.83 -97.60
CA SER A 321 -23.45 54.08 -97.05
C SER A 321 -23.12 55.28 -97.97
N GLU A 322 -22.12 55.14 -98.85
CA GLU A 322 -21.83 56.09 -99.94
C GLU A 322 -22.59 55.76 -101.25
N LEU A 323 -22.86 54.47 -101.54
CA LEU A 323 -23.44 54.05 -102.83
C LEU A 323 -24.95 53.74 -102.85
N LYS A 324 -25.61 53.45 -101.71
CA LYS A 324 -27.04 53.07 -101.68
C LYS A 324 -28.02 54.19 -101.29
N THR A 325 -27.50 55.41 -101.15
CA THR A 325 -28.00 56.56 -101.93
C THR A 325 -27.72 56.33 -103.44
N ASN A 326 -28.29 55.32 -104.10
CA ASN A 326 -29.74 55.17 -104.29
C ASN A 326 -30.27 53.73 -104.57
N LYS A 327 -31.31 53.30 -103.82
CA LYS A 327 -32.48 52.42 -104.17
C LYS A 327 -32.42 50.84 -104.23
N GLU A 328 -33.33 50.22 -103.45
CA GLU A 328 -34.34 49.12 -103.73
C GLU A 328 -34.04 47.56 -103.85
N VAL A 329 -34.70 46.77 -102.96
CA VAL A 329 -35.67 45.60 -103.18
C VAL A 329 -35.27 44.06 -103.30
N VAL A 330 -35.70 43.25 -102.28
CA VAL A 330 -36.46 41.91 -102.16
C VAL A 330 -36.03 40.51 -102.75
N SER A 331 -36.22 39.36 -102.00
CA SER A 331 -36.80 37.99 -102.38
C SER A 331 -36.78 36.87 -101.26
N THR A 332 -36.88 35.53 -101.54
CA THR A 332 -37.82 34.54 -100.87
C THR A 332 -37.60 32.99 -101.12
N SER A 333 -38.17 32.03 -100.31
CA SER A 333 -38.73 30.63 -100.64
C SER A 333 -38.56 29.43 -99.62
N ASP A 334 -39.31 28.29 -99.78
CA ASP A 334 -39.70 27.18 -98.82
C ASP A 334 -39.48 25.65 -99.22
N ASP A 335 -40.11 24.68 -98.47
CA ASP A 335 -40.51 23.23 -98.71
C ASP A 335 -39.52 22.03 -98.41
N VAL A 336 -39.87 20.73 -98.11
CA VAL A 336 -40.88 19.98 -97.25
C VAL A 336 -40.73 18.40 -97.31
N THR A 337 -41.10 17.59 -96.28
CA THR A 337 -41.47 16.11 -96.36
C THR A 337 -42.05 15.47 -95.07
N PHE A 338 -43.09 14.61 -95.13
CA PHE A 338 -44.03 14.36 -93.98
C PHE A 338 -44.29 12.90 -93.50
N ASN A 339 -43.84 11.83 -94.19
CA ASN A 339 -44.44 10.49 -94.01
C ASN A 339 -43.80 9.49 -93.01
N SER A 340 -42.66 9.77 -92.35
CA SER A 340 -42.06 8.81 -91.39
C SER A 340 -42.60 8.90 -89.96
N LEU A 341 -43.17 10.04 -89.57
CA LEU A 341 -43.62 10.32 -88.20
C LEU A 341 -44.84 9.51 -87.72
N LEU A 342 -45.51 8.78 -88.62
CA LEU A 342 -46.75 8.08 -88.30
C LEU A 342 -46.55 6.68 -87.67
N GLU A 343 -45.37 6.07 -87.86
CA GLU A 343 -45.12 4.69 -87.44
C GLU A 343 -44.58 4.59 -85.99
N ASP A 344 -43.79 5.59 -85.55
CA ASP A 344 -43.33 5.71 -84.16
C ASP A 344 -44.46 5.92 -83.15
N PHE A 345 -45.57 6.54 -83.58
CA PHE A 345 -46.72 6.81 -82.71
C PHE A 345 -47.44 5.54 -82.24
N SER A 346 -47.41 4.46 -83.03
CA SER A 346 -48.10 3.21 -82.68
C SER A 346 -47.38 2.45 -81.55
N LYS A 347 -46.05 2.37 -81.57
CA LYS A 347 -45.26 1.62 -80.57
C LYS A 347 -45.36 2.24 -79.17
N LYS A 348 -45.30 3.57 -79.07
CA LYS A 348 -45.48 4.29 -77.79
C LYS A 348 -46.86 4.12 -77.17
N SER A 349 -47.88 3.79 -77.98
CA SER A 349 -49.25 3.55 -77.49
C SER A 349 -49.34 2.27 -76.64
N GLU A 350 -48.63 1.20 -77.04
CA GLU A 350 -48.66 -0.09 -76.33
C GLU A 350 -47.90 -0.04 -75.00
N GLU A 351 -46.77 0.69 -74.93
CA GLU A 351 -46.05 0.94 -73.68
C GLU A 351 -46.91 1.74 -72.67
N LEU A 352 -47.67 2.73 -73.15
CA LEU A 352 -48.56 3.54 -72.32
C LEU A 352 -49.68 2.70 -71.67
N VAL A 353 -50.21 1.70 -72.39
CA VAL A 353 -51.25 0.78 -71.87
C VAL A 353 -50.67 -0.10 -70.75
N LYS A 354 -49.41 -0.53 -70.87
CA LYS A 354 -48.74 -1.37 -69.87
C LYS A 354 -48.51 -0.62 -68.56
N ILE A 355 -47.92 0.57 -68.62
CA ILE A 355 -47.70 1.45 -67.45
C ILE A 355 -49.02 1.80 -66.74
N LYS A 356 -50.10 2.01 -67.51
CA LYS A 356 -51.43 2.29 -66.94
C LYS A 356 -52.03 1.09 -66.18
N SER A 357 -51.66 -0.14 -66.54
CA SER A 357 -52.08 -1.36 -65.82
C SER A 357 -51.33 -1.55 -64.49
N GLU A 358 -50.03 -1.23 -64.46
CA GLU A 358 -49.19 -1.30 -63.25
C GLU A 358 -49.58 -0.20 -62.23
N TYR A 359 -49.89 1.00 -62.71
CA TYR A 359 -50.43 2.08 -61.85
C TYR A 359 -51.79 1.71 -61.22
N GLN A 360 -52.66 1.00 -61.96
CA GLN A 360 -53.96 0.55 -61.44
C GLN A 360 -53.80 -0.49 -60.31
N LEU A 361 -52.85 -1.43 -60.44
CA LEU A 361 -52.54 -2.40 -59.39
C LEU A 361 -52.00 -1.74 -58.11
N LEU A 362 -51.18 -0.69 -58.25
CA LEU A 362 -50.68 0.09 -57.11
C LEU A 362 -51.80 0.88 -56.42
N LEU A 363 -52.71 1.47 -57.20
CA LEU A 363 -53.87 2.21 -56.69
C LEU A 363 -54.86 1.30 -55.95
N ASP A 364 -55.08 0.08 -56.42
CA ASP A 364 -55.99 -0.87 -55.77
C ASP A 364 -55.34 -1.51 -54.53
N SER A 365 -54.01 -1.69 -54.50
CA SER A 365 -53.25 -2.02 -53.28
C SER A 365 -53.38 -0.93 -52.20
N SER A 366 -53.27 0.35 -52.59
CA SER A 366 -53.48 1.49 -51.67
C SER A 366 -54.89 1.52 -51.08
N LYS A 367 -55.92 1.23 -51.88
CA LYS A 367 -57.32 1.16 -51.40
C LYS A 367 -57.55 0.01 -50.43
N ILE A 368 -56.91 -1.15 -50.62
CA ILE A 368 -57.03 -2.30 -49.70
C ILE A 368 -56.51 -1.92 -48.30
N ASN A 369 -55.43 -1.14 -48.21
CA ASN A 369 -54.94 -0.63 -46.93
C ASN A 369 -55.85 0.46 -46.33
N GLU A 370 -56.45 1.32 -47.16
CA GLU A 370 -57.44 2.30 -46.72
C GLU A 370 -58.73 1.64 -46.17
N TYR A 371 -59.19 0.55 -46.79
CA TYR A 371 -60.33 -0.23 -46.29
C TYR A 371 -60.03 -0.90 -44.94
N LYS A 372 -58.81 -1.42 -44.73
CA LYS A 372 -58.41 -1.98 -43.43
C LYS A 372 -58.33 -0.94 -42.31
N LEU A 373 -57.88 0.29 -42.59
CA LEU A 373 -57.96 1.37 -41.60
C LEU A 373 -59.41 1.75 -41.29
N LYS A 374 -60.27 1.88 -42.31
CA LYS A 374 -61.69 2.20 -42.12
C LYS A 374 -62.50 1.09 -41.43
N GLU A 375 -62.08 -0.17 -41.52
CA GLU A 375 -62.68 -1.25 -40.72
C GLU A 375 -62.37 -1.09 -39.23
N LEU A 376 -61.11 -0.82 -38.88
CA LEU A 376 -60.67 -0.61 -37.49
C LEU A 376 -61.22 0.69 -36.86
N GLU A 377 -61.43 1.75 -37.65
CA GLU A 377 -62.14 2.96 -37.19
C GLU A 377 -63.64 2.72 -37.00
N ASN A 378 -64.30 1.97 -37.89
CA ASN A 378 -65.73 1.63 -37.74
C ASN A 378 -65.99 0.63 -36.61
N GLU A 379 -65.05 -0.26 -36.28
CA GLU A 379 -65.20 -1.20 -35.16
C GLU A 379 -65.08 -0.48 -33.80
N ASN A 380 -64.19 0.52 -33.68
CA ASN A 380 -64.14 1.41 -32.52
C ASN A 380 -65.35 2.36 -32.43
N ALA A 381 -65.90 2.82 -33.55
CA ALA A 381 -67.13 3.62 -33.56
C ALA A 381 -68.36 2.81 -33.08
N LYS A 382 -68.45 1.52 -33.44
CA LYS A 382 -69.57 0.64 -33.05
C LYS A 382 -69.66 0.30 -31.57
N LEU A 383 -68.59 0.49 -30.79
CA LEU A 383 -68.61 0.41 -29.34
C LEU A 383 -68.98 1.74 -28.66
N LYS A 384 -69.15 2.83 -29.42
CA LYS A 384 -69.52 4.16 -28.92
C LYS A 384 -70.94 4.60 -29.30
N ASP A 385 -71.54 3.96 -30.30
CA ASP A 385 -72.89 4.24 -30.82
C ASP A 385 -73.99 3.27 -30.33
N SER A 386 -73.69 2.42 -29.35
CA SER A 386 -74.65 1.44 -28.80
C SER A 386 -75.43 1.94 -27.58
N LEU A 387 -75.68 3.25 -27.44
CA LEU A 387 -76.50 3.79 -26.34
C LEU A 387 -77.15 5.18 -26.52
N VAL A 388 -77.48 5.64 -27.73
CA VAL A 388 -78.53 6.68 -27.92
C VAL A 388 -79.37 6.41 -29.18
N ASP A 389 -80.61 5.95 -28.97
CA ASP A 389 -81.76 6.25 -29.84
C ASP A 389 -83.07 5.84 -29.13
N GLY A 390 -84.12 6.67 -29.21
CA GLY A 390 -85.51 6.22 -28.89
C GLY A 390 -86.24 6.78 -27.65
N GLU A 391 -86.65 8.04 -27.71
CA GLU A 391 -88.02 8.51 -27.40
C GLU A 391 -88.77 8.08 -26.09
N GLY A 392 -88.68 8.93 -25.06
CA GLY A 392 -89.84 9.63 -24.44
C GLY A 392 -90.97 8.89 -23.68
N SER A 393 -91.06 9.12 -22.36
CA SER A 393 -92.30 9.59 -21.68
C SER A 393 -92.06 9.90 -20.19
N SER A 394 -92.26 11.18 -19.87
CA SER A 394 -92.67 11.79 -18.59
C SER A 394 -93.26 10.86 -17.51
N ASP A 395 -92.66 10.87 -16.31
CA ASP A 395 -93.26 11.34 -15.03
C ASP A 395 -92.40 10.85 -13.84
N ASN A 396 -91.74 11.78 -13.11
CA ASN A 396 -91.23 11.66 -11.72
C ASN A 396 -90.34 12.88 -11.33
N ASN A 397 -90.90 14.09 -11.42
CA ASN A 397 -90.14 15.35 -11.31
C ASN A 397 -90.04 15.90 -9.86
N GLU A 398 -89.85 15.02 -8.87
CA GLU A 398 -89.82 15.41 -7.45
C GLU A 398 -88.61 14.81 -6.67
N GLU A 399 -88.09 13.64 -7.06
CA GLU A 399 -86.82 13.12 -6.52
C GLU A 399 -85.60 13.92 -7.04
N LEU A 400 -85.60 14.27 -8.33
CA LEU A 400 -84.52 15.04 -8.98
C LEU A 400 -84.30 16.44 -8.38
N ILE A 401 -85.30 17.02 -7.69
CA ILE A 401 -85.16 18.35 -7.06
C ILE A 401 -84.34 18.23 -5.77
N ASN A 402 -84.65 17.24 -4.92
CA ASN A 402 -83.87 16.98 -3.70
C ASN A 402 -82.45 16.51 -4.04
N GLU A 403 -82.29 15.65 -5.05
CA GLU A 403 -80.98 15.18 -5.51
C GLU A 403 -80.11 16.35 -6.01
N ASN A 404 -80.71 17.35 -6.69
CA ASN A 404 -80.01 18.57 -7.10
C ASN A 404 -79.68 19.53 -5.94
N GLU A 405 -80.41 19.51 -4.82
CA GLU A 405 -80.03 20.28 -3.63
C GLU A 405 -78.86 19.62 -2.88
N THR A 406 -78.83 18.29 -2.77
CA THR A 406 -77.66 17.56 -2.25
C THR A 406 -76.44 17.71 -3.15
N LEU A 407 -76.57 17.57 -4.47
CA LEU A 407 -75.46 17.75 -5.41
C LEU A 407 -74.93 19.20 -5.41
N LYS A 408 -75.75 20.20 -5.05
CA LYS A 408 -75.29 21.58 -4.83
C LYS A 408 -74.54 21.76 -3.51
N GLN A 409 -74.96 21.09 -2.43
CA GLN A 409 -74.20 21.08 -1.17
C GLN A 409 -72.84 20.40 -1.38
N ASP A 410 -72.81 19.26 -2.07
CA ASP A 410 -71.58 18.54 -2.40
C ASP A 410 -70.66 19.34 -3.34
N LEU A 411 -71.21 20.08 -4.31
CA LEU A 411 -70.42 20.99 -5.15
C LEU A 411 -69.81 22.14 -4.36
N ILE A 412 -70.55 22.75 -3.43
CA ILE A 412 -70.02 23.83 -2.58
C ILE A 412 -68.93 23.30 -1.63
N ALA A 413 -69.12 22.12 -1.04
CA ALA A 413 -68.10 21.47 -0.22
C ALA A 413 -66.87 21.08 -1.04
N LYS A 414 -67.05 20.65 -2.31
CA LYS A 414 -65.94 20.37 -3.23
C LYS A 414 -65.23 21.62 -3.73
N ASP A 415 -65.91 22.75 -3.86
CA ASP A 415 -65.31 24.06 -4.17
C ASP A 415 -64.53 24.61 -2.95
N GLU A 416 -64.97 24.37 -1.71
CA GLU A 416 -64.19 24.68 -0.50
C GLU A 416 -62.96 23.76 -0.35
N GLU A 417 -63.08 22.44 -0.58
CA GLU A 417 -61.92 21.54 -0.66
C GLU A 417 -60.96 21.92 -1.80
N LEU A 418 -61.46 22.36 -2.96
CA LEU A 418 -60.64 22.84 -4.08
C LEU A 418 -59.91 24.15 -3.73
N ALA A 419 -60.54 25.04 -2.95
CA ALA A 419 -59.87 26.24 -2.47
C ALA A 419 -58.75 25.90 -1.47
N GLU A 420 -59.00 24.99 -0.52
CA GLU A 420 -58.01 24.57 0.47
C GLU A 420 -56.85 23.78 -0.15
N VAL A 421 -57.14 22.91 -1.14
CA VAL A 421 -56.10 22.23 -1.96
C VAL A 421 -55.34 23.23 -2.83
N LYS A 422 -55.97 24.31 -3.31
CA LYS A 422 -55.30 25.34 -4.11
C LYS A 422 -54.39 26.22 -3.27
N ASP A 423 -54.82 26.65 -2.08
CA ASP A 423 -53.97 27.39 -1.13
C ASP A 423 -52.78 26.51 -0.69
N GLN A 424 -52.98 25.19 -0.51
CA GLN A 424 -51.89 24.24 -0.31
C GLN A 424 -50.97 24.14 -1.54
N LEU A 425 -51.50 24.09 -2.76
CA LEU A 425 -50.72 24.06 -4.00
C LEU A 425 -49.88 25.33 -4.17
N GLU A 426 -50.46 26.50 -3.88
CA GLU A 426 -49.79 27.80 -3.98
C GLU A 426 -48.68 27.92 -2.91
N SER A 427 -48.89 27.38 -1.70
CA SER A 427 -47.85 27.26 -0.67
C SER A 427 -46.74 26.23 -0.99
N LEU A 428 -47.06 25.16 -1.74
CA LEU A 428 -46.06 24.20 -2.22
C LEU A 428 -45.23 24.80 -3.37
N GLN A 429 -45.88 25.54 -4.26
CA GLN A 429 -45.24 26.17 -5.42
C GLN A 429 -44.33 27.35 -5.03
N GLU A 430 -44.64 28.07 -3.94
CA GLU A 430 -43.75 29.08 -3.34
C GLU A 430 -42.54 28.45 -2.60
N ASN A 431 -42.64 27.20 -2.14
CA ASN A 431 -41.50 26.44 -1.61
C ASN A 431 -40.62 25.83 -2.72
N SER A 432 -41.20 25.26 -3.79
CA SER A 432 -40.43 24.76 -4.93
C SER A 432 -39.56 25.84 -5.57
N THR A 433 -40.13 27.03 -5.81
CA THR A 433 -39.43 28.17 -6.45
C THR A 433 -38.35 28.84 -5.59
N SER A 434 -38.05 28.34 -4.40
CA SER A 434 -36.89 28.77 -3.60
C SER A 434 -35.96 27.63 -3.15
N SER A 435 -36.33 26.36 -3.40
CA SER A 435 -35.48 25.19 -3.13
C SER A 435 -34.83 24.66 -4.40
N ASP A 436 -35.58 24.62 -5.51
CA ASP A 436 -35.12 24.01 -6.77
C ASP A 436 -33.90 24.77 -7.34
N ASP A 437 -33.87 26.11 -7.24
CA ASP A 437 -32.75 26.94 -7.73
C ASP A 437 -31.43 26.76 -6.94
N GLU A 438 -31.44 26.31 -5.68
CA GLU A 438 -30.19 26.03 -4.93
C GLU A 438 -29.74 24.57 -5.09
N GLU A 439 -30.67 23.60 -5.10
CA GLU A 439 -30.32 22.19 -5.36
C GLU A 439 -29.92 21.93 -6.82
N ASP A 440 -30.60 22.49 -7.83
CA ASP A 440 -30.19 22.32 -9.24
C ASP A 440 -28.83 23.00 -9.51
N ASN A 441 -28.53 24.15 -8.89
CA ASN A 441 -27.20 24.76 -9.01
C ASN A 441 -26.11 23.93 -8.31
N SER A 442 -26.40 23.36 -7.13
CA SER A 442 -25.47 22.45 -6.43
C SER A 442 -25.21 21.18 -7.24
N LEU A 443 -26.27 20.57 -7.78
CA LEU A 443 -26.17 19.38 -8.63
C LEU A 443 -25.51 19.68 -9.98
N GLN A 444 -25.69 20.88 -10.52
CA GLN A 444 -24.98 21.32 -11.73
C GLN A 444 -23.50 21.61 -11.45
N GLU A 445 -23.12 22.15 -10.28
CA GLU A 445 -21.71 22.26 -9.86
C GLU A 445 -21.08 20.88 -9.60
N GLU A 446 -21.79 19.93 -8.96
CA GLU A 446 -21.33 18.54 -8.85
C GLU A 446 -21.22 17.85 -10.22
N LEU A 447 -22.17 18.06 -11.14
CA LEU A 447 -22.12 17.50 -12.50
C LEU A 447 -20.96 18.10 -13.30
N ASN A 448 -20.72 19.41 -13.19
CA ASN A 448 -19.61 20.09 -13.86
C ASN A 448 -18.27 19.60 -13.31
N THR A 449 -18.10 19.54 -11.99
CA THR A 449 -16.86 19.05 -11.37
C THR A 449 -16.64 17.55 -11.64
N LEU A 450 -17.69 16.73 -11.66
CA LEU A 450 -17.60 15.33 -12.07
C LEU A 450 -17.23 15.18 -13.56
N THR A 451 -17.69 16.09 -14.42
CA THR A 451 -17.31 16.14 -15.85
C THR A 451 -15.85 16.58 -16.01
N GLU A 452 -15.40 17.62 -15.31
CA GLU A 452 -13.99 18.06 -15.31
C GLU A 452 -13.05 16.96 -14.77
N ASN A 453 -13.49 16.22 -13.75
CA ASN A 453 -12.77 15.05 -13.23
C ASN A 453 -12.75 13.90 -14.24
N TYR A 454 -13.87 13.64 -14.94
CA TYR A 454 -13.94 12.63 -16.00
C TYR A 454 -13.01 12.98 -17.16
N ASP A 455 -13.02 14.23 -17.65
CA ASP A 455 -12.14 14.70 -18.71
C ASP A 455 -10.66 14.66 -18.29
N SER A 456 -10.36 15.00 -17.04
CA SER A 456 -9.00 14.87 -16.47
C SER A 456 -8.53 13.41 -16.42
N LEU A 457 -9.41 12.49 -16.01
CA LEU A 457 -9.11 11.06 -15.94
C LEU A 457 -9.01 10.42 -17.34
N GLN A 458 -9.79 10.91 -18.31
CA GLN A 458 -9.72 10.55 -19.72
C GLN A 458 -8.38 11.01 -20.33
N GLU A 459 -7.94 12.24 -20.04
CA GLU A 459 -6.60 12.72 -20.43
C GLU A 459 -5.46 11.92 -19.79
N GLU A 460 -5.60 11.53 -18.52
CA GLU A 460 -4.60 10.72 -17.81
C GLU A 460 -4.55 9.29 -18.37
N TYR A 461 -5.70 8.69 -18.69
CA TYR A 461 -5.80 7.41 -19.39
C TYR A 461 -5.15 7.47 -20.78
N ASP A 462 -5.39 8.53 -21.56
CA ASP A 462 -4.78 8.68 -22.89
C ASP A 462 -3.25 8.91 -22.80
N LYS A 463 -2.76 9.58 -21.75
CA LYS A 463 -1.32 9.69 -21.45
C LYS A 463 -0.72 8.33 -21.08
N LEU A 464 -1.35 7.58 -20.18
CA LEU A 464 -0.94 6.22 -19.80
C LEU A 464 -0.96 5.24 -20.98
N LEU A 465 -1.98 5.31 -21.84
CA LEU A 465 -2.08 4.51 -23.05
C LEU A 465 -0.95 4.82 -24.02
N LYS A 466 -0.59 6.11 -24.14
CA LYS A 466 0.56 6.53 -24.96
C LYS A 466 1.89 6.06 -24.37
N GLU A 467 2.14 6.28 -23.08
CA GLU A 467 3.36 5.80 -22.41
C GLU A 467 3.49 4.27 -22.53
N ASN A 468 2.41 3.52 -22.38
CA ASN A 468 2.43 2.05 -22.54
C ASN A 468 2.74 1.61 -23.99
N ASN A 469 2.32 2.39 -24.99
CA ASN A 469 2.72 2.15 -26.39
C ASN A 469 4.19 2.51 -26.63
N ASP A 470 4.66 3.65 -26.12
CA ASP A 470 6.05 4.11 -26.23
C ASP A 470 7.01 3.10 -25.54
N ILE A 471 6.66 2.61 -24.35
CA ILE A 471 7.37 1.53 -23.63
C ILE A 471 7.38 0.22 -24.43
N SER A 472 6.26 -0.14 -25.08
CA SER A 472 6.19 -1.35 -25.91
C SER A 472 7.08 -1.26 -27.16
N GLU A 473 7.21 -0.07 -27.76
CA GLU A 473 8.13 0.20 -28.87
C GLU A 473 9.59 0.17 -28.41
N GLU A 474 9.93 0.79 -27.28
CA GLU A 474 11.27 0.73 -26.67
C GLU A 474 11.68 -0.71 -26.33
N LEU A 475 10.77 -1.49 -25.73
CA LEU A 475 10.99 -2.90 -25.39
C LEU A 475 11.18 -3.77 -26.66
N SER A 476 10.56 -3.40 -27.79
CA SER A 476 10.78 -4.02 -29.09
C SER A 476 12.17 -3.71 -29.66
N LEU A 477 12.58 -2.43 -29.66
CA LEU A 477 13.90 -1.98 -30.08
C LEU A 477 15.01 -2.64 -29.24
N GLN A 478 14.83 -2.70 -27.92
CA GLN A 478 15.80 -3.28 -27.00
C GLN A 478 15.89 -4.81 -27.16
N LYS A 479 14.79 -5.50 -27.51
CA LYS A 479 14.84 -6.91 -27.94
C LYS A 479 15.62 -7.11 -29.24
N GLU A 480 15.47 -6.21 -30.21
CA GLU A 480 16.23 -6.28 -31.47
C GLU A 480 17.73 -6.07 -31.22
N GLU A 481 18.09 -5.11 -30.37
CA GLU A 481 19.48 -4.86 -29.99
C GLU A 481 20.09 -6.01 -29.19
N ASN A 482 19.35 -6.58 -28.23
CA ASN A 482 19.80 -7.76 -27.47
C ASN A 482 20.02 -8.98 -28.40
N ASN A 483 19.19 -9.14 -29.45
CA ASN A 483 19.43 -10.13 -30.50
C ASN A 483 20.70 -9.85 -31.32
N LYS A 484 20.98 -8.58 -31.68
CA LYS A 484 22.23 -8.19 -32.37
C LYS A 484 23.47 -8.46 -31.50
N GLN A 485 23.41 -8.09 -30.22
CA GLN A 485 24.48 -8.36 -29.25
C GLN A 485 24.70 -9.87 -29.07
N LYS A 486 23.64 -10.67 -29.00
CA LYS A 486 23.71 -12.15 -28.93
C LYS A 486 24.35 -12.78 -30.18
N VAL A 487 24.07 -12.27 -31.37
CA VAL A 487 24.75 -12.70 -32.62
C VAL A 487 26.25 -12.35 -32.57
N SER A 488 26.60 -11.16 -32.07
CA SER A 488 28.00 -10.75 -31.92
C SER A 488 28.75 -11.59 -30.87
N LEU A 489 28.13 -11.91 -29.73
CA LEU A 489 28.65 -12.82 -28.71
C LEU A 489 28.89 -14.23 -29.25
N ASN A 490 27.96 -14.75 -30.06
CA ASN A 490 28.13 -16.06 -30.71
C ASN A 490 29.31 -16.06 -31.70
N SER A 491 29.53 -14.96 -32.43
CA SER A 491 30.72 -14.79 -33.29
C SER A 491 32.00 -14.81 -32.46
N LEU A 492 32.08 -13.98 -31.41
CA LEU A 492 33.25 -13.90 -30.53
C LEU A 492 33.53 -15.23 -29.81
N THR A 493 32.49 -15.98 -29.47
CA THR A 493 32.63 -17.33 -28.89
C THR A 493 33.19 -18.32 -29.92
N SER A 494 32.75 -18.25 -31.18
CA SER A 494 33.31 -19.04 -32.27
C SER A 494 34.77 -18.68 -32.55
N ASP A 495 35.11 -17.38 -32.53
CA ASP A 495 36.48 -16.90 -32.73
C ASP A 495 37.39 -17.35 -31.58
N ASN A 496 36.92 -17.30 -30.32
CA ASN A 496 37.65 -17.84 -29.17
C ASN A 496 37.90 -19.34 -29.30
N ASN A 497 36.91 -20.15 -29.70
CA ASN A 497 37.12 -21.58 -29.93
C ASN A 497 38.19 -21.83 -31.02
N ILE A 498 38.19 -21.04 -32.10
CA ILE A 498 39.22 -21.10 -33.15
C ILE A 498 40.60 -20.70 -32.61
N PHE A 499 40.68 -19.72 -31.72
CA PHE A 499 41.94 -19.37 -31.06
C PHE A 499 42.41 -20.44 -30.07
N GLU A 500 41.51 -21.11 -29.36
CA GLU A 500 41.83 -22.16 -28.38
C GLU A 500 42.27 -23.47 -29.06
N ASP A 501 41.64 -23.85 -30.17
CA ASP A 501 42.13 -24.90 -31.09
C ASP A 501 43.54 -24.56 -31.60
N LYS A 502 43.79 -23.29 -31.94
CA LYS A 502 45.07 -22.83 -32.49
C LYS A 502 46.18 -22.68 -31.44
N ILE A 503 45.81 -22.36 -30.20
CA ILE A 503 46.71 -22.45 -29.04
C ILE A 503 47.07 -23.91 -28.81
N SER A 504 46.09 -24.83 -28.85
CA SER A 504 46.33 -26.27 -28.73
C SER A 504 47.25 -26.79 -29.85
N GLU A 505 47.09 -26.36 -31.11
CA GLU A 505 48.03 -26.68 -32.19
C GLU A 505 49.44 -26.13 -31.91
N LEU A 506 49.56 -24.90 -31.39
CA LEU A 506 50.86 -24.29 -31.07
C LEU A 506 51.54 -24.99 -29.87
N GLU A 507 50.79 -25.40 -28.86
CA GLU A 507 51.31 -26.19 -27.73
C GLU A 507 51.85 -27.55 -28.21
N ASN A 508 51.10 -28.27 -29.05
CA ASN A 508 51.59 -29.51 -29.66
C ASN A 508 52.86 -29.30 -30.52
N VAL A 509 52.97 -28.16 -31.21
CA VAL A 509 54.18 -27.79 -31.97
C VAL A 509 55.33 -27.45 -31.03
N ILE A 510 55.09 -26.80 -29.89
CA ILE A 510 56.10 -26.51 -28.87
C ILE A 510 56.61 -27.83 -28.26
N ASP A 511 55.71 -28.73 -27.83
CA ASP A 511 56.08 -30.04 -27.29
C ASP A 511 56.92 -30.85 -28.31
N SER A 512 56.52 -30.87 -29.58
CA SER A 512 57.30 -31.51 -30.65
C SER A 512 58.66 -30.84 -30.87
N LYS A 513 58.77 -29.53 -30.67
CA LYS A 513 60.04 -28.80 -30.77
C LYS A 513 60.92 -29.00 -29.54
N ASP A 514 60.35 -29.18 -28.36
CA ASP A 514 61.09 -29.54 -27.15
C ASP A 514 61.60 -30.99 -27.18
N GLU A 515 60.85 -31.93 -27.79
CA GLU A 515 61.38 -33.26 -28.15
C GLU A 515 62.53 -33.16 -29.16
N GLU A 516 62.37 -32.36 -30.24
CA GLU A 516 63.44 -32.17 -31.24
C GLU A 516 64.69 -31.48 -30.62
N ILE A 517 64.50 -30.54 -29.70
CA ILE A 517 65.60 -29.91 -28.93
C ILE A 517 66.24 -30.92 -27.98
N ALA A 518 65.48 -31.81 -27.34
CA ALA A 518 66.03 -32.87 -26.50
C ALA A 518 66.88 -33.85 -27.33
N ASP A 519 66.40 -34.28 -28.49
CA ASP A 519 67.16 -35.13 -29.42
C ASP A 519 68.40 -34.43 -29.99
N LEU A 520 68.30 -33.16 -30.38
CA LEU A 520 69.45 -32.35 -30.82
C LEU A 520 70.48 -32.14 -29.70
N LYS A 521 70.03 -32.06 -28.44
CA LYS A 521 70.91 -31.95 -27.26
C LYS A 521 71.64 -33.27 -26.98
N VAL A 522 70.96 -34.41 -27.14
CA VAL A 522 71.60 -35.74 -27.11
C VAL A 522 72.60 -35.91 -28.26
N GLN A 523 72.30 -35.37 -29.45
CA GLN A 523 73.26 -35.32 -30.56
C GLN A 523 74.45 -34.41 -30.24
N LEU A 524 74.24 -33.22 -29.66
CA LEU A 524 75.32 -32.30 -29.27
C LEU A 524 76.26 -32.93 -28.23
N ASP A 525 75.71 -33.60 -27.22
CA ASP A 525 76.47 -34.34 -26.20
C ASP A 525 77.25 -35.53 -26.77
N SER A 526 76.85 -36.06 -27.94
CA SER A 526 77.58 -37.11 -28.66
C SER A 526 78.60 -36.60 -29.70
N VAL A 527 78.46 -35.36 -30.19
CA VAL A 527 79.41 -34.70 -31.11
C VAL A 527 80.61 -34.09 -30.36
N ASN A 528 80.48 -33.86 -29.04
CA ASN A 528 81.48 -33.21 -28.19
C ASN A 528 82.76 -34.06 -27.92
N PHE A 529 83.04 -35.08 -28.74
CA PHE A 529 84.29 -35.88 -28.72
C PHE A 529 85.15 -35.76 -29.98
N GLU A 530 84.63 -35.22 -31.10
CA GLU A 530 85.38 -35.11 -32.37
C GLU A 530 85.17 -33.79 -33.12
N SER A 531 85.99 -32.77 -32.83
CA SER A 531 86.68 -31.97 -33.85
C SER A 531 87.57 -30.86 -33.26
N SER A 532 88.88 -31.06 -33.35
CA SER A 532 89.90 -30.05 -33.07
C SER A 532 90.51 -29.49 -34.37
N ASN A 533 90.88 -28.20 -34.36
CA ASN A 533 91.58 -27.40 -35.41
C ASN A 533 90.66 -26.82 -36.50
N SER A 534 90.63 -25.50 -36.76
CA SER A 534 91.77 -24.71 -37.25
C SER A 534 91.69 -23.19 -37.00
N ASP A 535 92.85 -22.55 -36.70
CA ASP A 535 92.98 -21.11 -36.41
C ASP A 535 92.87 -20.18 -37.65
N ALA A 536 91.66 -19.95 -38.17
CA ALA A 536 91.44 -18.97 -39.26
C ALA A 536 90.22 -18.05 -39.10
N ASP A 537 89.20 -18.43 -38.32
CA ASP A 537 87.89 -17.75 -38.29
C ASP A 537 87.70 -16.75 -37.12
N ALA A 538 88.80 -16.40 -36.43
CA ALA A 538 88.76 -15.76 -35.10
C ALA A 538 88.25 -14.31 -35.05
N ASP A 539 88.19 -13.57 -36.17
CA ASP A 539 87.59 -12.22 -36.20
C ASP A 539 86.15 -12.22 -36.74
N ASP A 540 85.76 -13.15 -37.63
CA ASP A 540 84.37 -13.28 -38.08
C ASP A 540 83.49 -13.91 -36.98
N LEU A 541 83.94 -15.00 -36.35
CA LEU A 541 83.29 -15.56 -35.16
C LEU A 541 83.16 -14.55 -34.01
N LYS A 542 84.04 -13.55 -33.95
CA LYS A 542 84.04 -12.51 -32.92
C LYS A 542 83.09 -11.35 -33.24
N ASN A 543 82.81 -11.11 -34.52
CA ASN A 543 81.72 -10.24 -34.94
C ASN A 543 80.37 -10.95 -34.76
N GLU A 544 80.24 -12.22 -35.15
CA GLU A 544 79.05 -13.04 -34.86
C GLU A 544 78.79 -13.17 -33.36
N LEU A 545 79.83 -13.37 -32.52
CA LEU A 545 79.71 -13.40 -31.05
C LEU A 545 79.35 -12.04 -30.44
N LYS A 546 79.59 -10.93 -31.17
CA LYS A 546 79.18 -9.59 -30.76
C LYS A 546 77.74 -9.30 -31.15
N ASP A 547 77.32 -9.71 -32.35
CA ASP A 547 75.94 -9.57 -32.82
C ASP A 547 74.98 -10.52 -32.09
N THR A 548 75.38 -11.78 -31.83
CA THR A 548 74.60 -12.69 -30.97
C THR A 548 74.52 -12.19 -29.53
N LYS A 549 75.59 -11.59 -28.96
CA LYS A 549 75.49 -10.90 -27.67
C LYS A 549 74.53 -9.72 -27.69
N LYS A 550 74.54 -8.94 -28.77
CA LYS A 550 73.60 -7.83 -28.93
C LYS A 550 72.15 -8.34 -29.02
N GLN A 551 71.90 -9.35 -29.85
CA GLN A 551 70.60 -10.02 -29.95
C GLN A 551 70.16 -10.64 -28.61
N LEU A 552 71.09 -11.18 -27.82
CA LEU A 552 70.80 -11.68 -26.48
C LEU A 552 70.35 -10.55 -25.53
N TYR A 553 71.07 -9.42 -25.51
CA TYR A 553 70.66 -8.24 -24.74
C TYR A 553 69.33 -7.64 -25.22
N ASP A 554 69.11 -7.58 -26.53
CA ASP A 554 67.85 -7.11 -27.11
C ASP A 554 66.69 -8.08 -26.72
N LYS A 555 66.96 -9.39 -26.65
CA LYS A 555 66.00 -10.41 -26.19
C LYS A 555 65.76 -10.43 -24.67
N ASP A 556 66.79 -10.18 -23.86
CA ASP A 556 66.64 -10.01 -22.40
C ASP A 556 65.82 -8.75 -22.10
N ALA A 557 66.02 -7.66 -22.86
CA ALA A 557 65.21 -6.44 -22.76
C ALA A 557 63.75 -6.65 -23.22
N GLU A 558 63.52 -7.40 -24.29
CA GLU A 558 62.16 -7.85 -24.66
C GLU A 558 61.53 -8.73 -23.58
N PHE A 559 62.28 -9.65 -22.98
CA PHE A 559 61.79 -10.54 -21.93
C PHE A 559 61.41 -9.76 -20.66
N ASP A 560 62.24 -8.83 -20.19
CA ASP A 560 61.90 -7.98 -19.05
C ASP A 560 60.70 -7.06 -19.33
N LYS A 561 60.56 -6.55 -20.56
CA LYS A 561 59.37 -5.78 -20.98
C LYS A 561 58.11 -6.65 -20.99
N LEU A 562 58.17 -7.83 -21.60
CA LEU A 562 57.06 -8.79 -21.66
C LEU A 562 56.65 -9.28 -20.27
N LYS A 563 57.62 -9.45 -19.37
CA LYS A 563 57.41 -9.78 -17.96
C LYS A 563 56.79 -8.63 -17.18
N LEU A 564 57.12 -7.38 -17.50
CA LEU A 564 56.44 -6.20 -16.93
C LEU A 564 54.98 -6.14 -17.39
N GLU A 565 54.74 -6.29 -18.70
CA GLU A 565 53.40 -6.29 -19.31
C GLU A 565 52.54 -7.46 -18.77
N TYR A 566 53.09 -8.67 -18.66
CA TYR A 566 52.42 -9.82 -18.03
C TYR A 566 52.02 -9.55 -16.58
N ASN A 567 52.90 -8.93 -15.77
CA ASN A 567 52.58 -8.60 -14.39
C ASN A 567 51.55 -7.47 -14.27
N GLN A 568 51.54 -6.50 -15.20
CA GLN A 568 50.51 -5.47 -15.28
C GLN A 568 49.16 -6.08 -15.66
N LEU A 569 49.12 -6.91 -16.70
CA LEU A 569 47.92 -7.62 -17.16
C LEU A 569 47.36 -8.52 -16.04
N LYS A 570 48.20 -9.32 -15.40
CA LYS A 570 47.81 -10.15 -14.24
C LYS A 570 47.22 -9.32 -13.10
N LYS A 571 47.69 -8.08 -12.90
CA LYS A 571 47.16 -7.17 -11.89
C LYS A 571 45.83 -6.55 -12.30
N SER A 572 45.65 -6.15 -13.57
CA SER A 572 44.37 -5.63 -14.07
C SER A 572 43.29 -6.71 -14.13
N THR A 573 43.61 -7.91 -14.62
CA THR A 573 42.69 -9.05 -14.62
C THR A 573 42.30 -9.46 -13.20
N LYS A 574 43.22 -9.38 -12.23
CA LYS A 574 42.86 -9.62 -10.83
C LYS A 574 41.88 -8.56 -10.30
N ILE A 575 42.13 -7.28 -10.55
CA ILE A 575 41.22 -6.21 -10.14
C ILE A 575 39.83 -6.42 -10.75
N GLN A 576 39.75 -6.71 -12.06
CA GLN A 576 38.46 -7.02 -12.72
C GLN A 576 37.74 -8.24 -12.13
N ILE A 577 38.48 -9.28 -11.70
CA ILE A 577 37.88 -10.44 -11.02
C ILE A 577 37.39 -10.06 -9.62
N ASP A 578 38.15 -9.26 -8.88
CA ASP A 578 37.76 -8.80 -7.55
C ASP A 578 36.50 -7.90 -7.66
N ASP A 579 36.46 -6.94 -8.60
CA ASP A 579 35.30 -6.07 -8.91
C ASP A 579 34.06 -6.89 -9.33
N LEU A 580 34.23 -7.89 -10.22
CA LEU A 580 33.14 -8.76 -10.65
C LEU A 580 32.58 -9.59 -9.49
N ASN A 581 33.44 -10.10 -8.60
CA ASN A 581 33.00 -10.84 -7.43
C ASN A 581 32.22 -9.95 -6.45
N GLU A 582 32.63 -8.70 -6.27
CA GLU A 582 31.92 -7.72 -5.42
C GLU A 582 30.52 -7.42 -5.99
N GLY A 583 30.43 -7.13 -7.29
CA GLY A 583 29.14 -6.93 -7.97
C GLY A 583 28.23 -8.17 -7.95
N LEU A 584 28.79 -9.38 -8.04
CA LEU A 584 28.04 -10.65 -7.95
C LEU A 584 27.52 -10.87 -6.51
N LEU A 585 28.28 -10.44 -5.51
CA LEU A 585 27.90 -10.51 -4.10
C LEU A 585 26.78 -9.50 -3.77
N GLU A 586 26.83 -8.27 -4.30
CA GLU A 586 25.71 -7.32 -4.25
C GLU A 586 24.46 -7.85 -4.94
N PHE A 587 24.59 -8.41 -6.14
CA PHE A 587 23.47 -9.00 -6.88
C PHE A 587 22.81 -10.13 -6.09
N THR A 588 23.61 -11.01 -5.47
CA THR A 588 23.12 -12.11 -4.64
C THR A 588 22.36 -11.59 -3.41
N ASN A 589 22.90 -10.56 -2.76
CA ASN A 589 22.31 -9.95 -1.56
C ASN A 589 20.99 -9.22 -1.88
N ASN A 590 20.89 -8.56 -3.03
CA ASN A 590 19.64 -7.98 -3.52
C ASN A 590 18.61 -9.05 -3.93
N ASN A 591 19.06 -10.16 -4.54
CA ASN A 591 18.16 -11.29 -4.83
C ASN A 591 17.60 -11.90 -3.54
N GLU A 592 18.41 -12.06 -2.48
CA GLU A 592 17.92 -12.51 -1.17
C GLU A 592 16.89 -11.57 -0.56
N LYS A 593 17.05 -10.25 -0.70
CA LYS A 593 16.04 -9.26 -0.26
C LYS A 593 14.74 -9.43 -1.03
N LEU A 594 14.80 -9.46 -2.37
CA LEU A 594 13.63 -9.67 -3.25
C LEU A 594 12.94 -11.02 -3.00
N THR A 595 13.69 -12.05 -2.60
CA THR A 595 13.13 -13.35 -2.22
C THR A 595 12.34 -13.23 -0.92
N LYS A 596 12.91 -12.62 0.12
CA LYS A 596 12.25 -12.38 1.42
C LYS A 596 11.02 -11.47 1.28
N GLU A 597 11.07 -10.49 0.39
CA GLU A 597 9.95 -9.61 0.05
C GLU A 597 8.84 -10.38 -0.67
N ASN A 598 9.17 -11.24 -1.64
CA ASN A 598 8.20 -12.15 -2.26
C ASN A 598 7.58 -13.13 -1.26
N ASP A 599 8.37 -13.70 -0.34
CA ASP A 599 7.85 -14.60 0.69
C ASP A 599 6.86 -13.86 1.62
N TYR A 600 7.18 -12.63 2.01
CA TYR A 600 6.29 -11.78 2.80
C TYR A 600 5.01 -11.40 2.03
N LEU A 601 5.12 -11.01 0.76
CA LEU A 601 3.97 -10.70 -0.10
C LEU A 601 3.08 -11.92 -0.32
N ASN A 602 3.66 -13.10 -0.57
CA ASN A 602 2.91 -14.35 -0.72
C ASN A 602 2.22 -14.77 0.59
N SER A 603 2.88 -14.61 1.74
CA SER A 603 2.26 -14.89 3.05
C SER A 603 1.10 -13.92 3.32
N THR A 604 1.28 -12.63 3.03
CA THR A 604 0.24 -11.60 3.16
C THR A 604 -0.93 -11.88 2.21
N LEU A 605 -0.65 -12.25 0.95
CA LEU A 605 -1.66 -12.58 -0.05
C LEU A 605 -2.44 -13.85 0.31
N SER A 606 -1.78 -14.83 0.93
CA SER A 606 -2.44 -16.01 1.52
C SER A 606 -3.36 -15.61 2.67
N GLU A 607 -2.90 -14.76 3.60
CA GLU A 607 -3.75 -14.24 4.68
C GLU A 607 -4.97 -13.47 4.14
N THR A 608 -4.80 -12.59 3.15
CA THR A 608 -5.92 -11.85 2.55
C THR A 608 -6.89 -12.80 1.84
N ASN A 609 -6.41 -13.83 1.14
CA ASN A 609 -7.28 -14.84 0.54
C ASN A 609 -8.05 -15.64 1.60
N THR A 610 -7.44 -16.00 2.74
CA THR A 610 -8.19 -16.68 3.82
C THR A 610 -9.23 -15.76 4.48
N LYS A 611 -9.01 -14.45 4.53
CA LYS A 611 -10.02 -13.47 4.97
C LYS A 611 -11.12 -13.32 3.92
N LEU A 612 -10.77 -13.26 2.63
CA LEU A 612 -11.73 -13.19 1.52
C LEU A 612 -12.68 -14.38 1.57
N SER A 613 -12.19 -15.62 1.64
CA SER A 613 -13.06 -16.80 1.68
C SER A 613 -13.90 -16.90 2.96
N LYS A 614 -13.48 -16.31 4.08
CA LYS A 614 -14.34 -16.17 5.27
C LYS A 614 -15.48 -15.19 5.03
N LEU A 615 -15.19 -14.03 4.44
CA LEU A 615 -16.20 -13.02 4.08
C LEU A 615 -17.16 -13.54 2.99
N GLU A 616 -16.67 -14.32 2.02
CA GLU A 616 -17.50 -15.00 1.02
C GLU A 616 -18.45 -16.01 1.69
N GLN A 617 -17.94 -16.82 2.63
CA GLN A 617 -18.74 -17.79 3.38
C GLN A 617 -19.79 -17.11 4.29
N GLU A 618 -19.43 -16.00 4.93
CA GLU A 618 -20.34 -15.17 5.73
C GLU A 618 -21.44 -14.54 4.86
N ASN A 619 -21.07 -14.01 3.69
CA ASN A 619 -22.01 -13.43 2.73
C ASN A 619 -22.96 -14.49 2.15
N ASP A 620 -22.49 -15.70 1.85
CA ASP A 620 -23.35 -16.83 1.47
C ASP A 620 -24.28 -17.27 2.61
N SER A 621 -23.84 -17.19 3.87
CA SER A 621 -24.70 -17.45 5.04
C SER A 621 -25.82 -16.41 5.15
N LEU A 622 -25.48 -15.12 5.15
CA LEU A 622 -26.43 -14.01 5.17
C LEU A 622 -27.42 -14.07 3.99
N LYS A 623 -26.95 -14.45 2.81
CA LYS A 623 -27.79 -14.63 1.60
C LYS A 623 -28.75 -15.81 1.70
N ASN A 624 -28.46 -16.81 2.52
CA ASN A 624 -29.40 -17.90 2.81
C ASN A 624 -30.39 -17.49 3.90
N GLU A 625 -29.95 -16.76 4.92
CA GLU A 625 -30.82 -16.20 5.97
C GLU A 625 -31.84 -15.20 5.38
N ILE A 626 -31.42 -14.34 4.45
CA ILE A 626 -32.32 -13.45 3.69
C ILE A 626 -33.38 -14.24 2.91
N LYS A 627 -33.00 -15.35 2.24
CA LYS A 627 -33.98 -16.19 1.52
C LYS A 627 -34.97 -16.88 2.47
N GLU A 628 -34.53 -17.26 3.66
CA GLU A 628 -35.39 -17.86 4.68
C GLU A 628 -36.40 -16.81 5.20
N MET A 629 -35.92 -15.60 5.49
CA MET A 629 -36.77 -14.44 5.85
C MET A 629 -37.74 -14.05 4.73
N ASP A 630 -37.32 -14.04 3.46
CA ASP A 630 -38.21 -13.80 2.31
C ASP A 630 -39.27 -14.91 2.19
N SER A 631 -38.90 -16.18 2.42
CA SER A 631 -39.84 -17.29 2.41
C SER A 631 -40.85 -17.20 3.55
N ASP A 632 -40.44 -16.77 4.74
CA ASP A 632 -41.33 -16.62 5.89
C ASP A 632 -42.20 -15.36 5.78
N TYR A 633 -41.68 -14.29 5.17
CA TYR A 633 -42.48 -13.13 4.80
C TYR A 633 -43.59 -13.49 3.80
N GLU A 634 -43.30 -14.26 2.75
CA GLU A 634 -44.34 -14.72 1.81
C GLU A 634 -45.33 -15.70 2.45
N LYS A 635 -44.91 -16.59 3.38
CA LYS A 635 -45.85 -17.38 4.20
C LYS A 635 -46.77 -16.48 5.02
N LEU A 636 -46.22 -15.54 5.79
CA LEU A 636 -46.98 -14.63 6.64
C LEU A 636 -47.92 -13.73 5.85
N ARG A 637 -47.51 -13.34 4.63
CA ARG A 637 -48.33 -12.60 3.67
C ARG A 637 -49.49 -13.45 3.14
N GLN A 638 -49.26 -14.74 2.85
CA GLN A 638 -50.30 -15.69 2.46
C GLN A 638 -51.27 -15.95 3.62
N ASP A 639 -50.78 -16.19 4.83
CA ASP A 639 -51.62 -16.34 6.04
C ASP A 639 -52.49 -15.09 6.27
N CYS A 640 -51.94 -13.89 6.04
CA CYS A 640 -52.69 -12.63 6.10
C CYS A 640 -53.76 -12.50 4.99
N LEU A 641 -53.55 -13.09 3.82
CA LEU A 641 -54.56 -13.16 2.75
C LEU A 641 -55.65 -14.18 3.08
N ASP A 642 -55.27 -15.35 3.58
CA ASP A 642 -56.20 -16.42 3.96
C ASP A 642 -57.09 -15.99 5.13
N ILE A 643 -56.52 -15.37 6.18
CA ILE A 643 -57.29 -14.77 7.28
C ILE A 643 -58.25 -13.68 6.77
N LYS A 644 -57.84 -12.86 5.79
CA LYS A 644 -58.73 -11.87 5.17
C LYS A 644 -59.87 -12.55 4.41
N GLN A 645 -59.60 -13.60 3.64
CA GLN A 645 -60.62 -14.36 2.93
C GLN A 645 -61.61 -15.02 3.91
N ASP A 646 -61.12 -15.75 4.90
CA ASP A 646 -61.93 -16.36 5.97
C ASP A 646 -62.81 -15.32 6.67
N SER A 647 -62.25 -14.14 6.98
CA SER A 647 -63.02 -13.06 7.59
C SER A 647 -64.12 -12.52 6.66
N ALA A 648 -63.86 -12.42 5.36
CA ALA A 648 -64.83 -11.99 4.36
C ALA A 648 -65.95 -13.03 4.16
N GLU A 649 -65.61 -14.32 4.11
CA GLU A 649 -66.58 -15.42 4.06
C GLU A 649 -67.45 -15.48 5.34
N LYS A 650 -66.84 -15.24 6.51
CA LYS A 650 -67.56 -15.14 7.79
C LYS A 650 -68.46 -13.90 7.88
N ILE A 651 -68.05 -12.78 7.32
CA ILE A 651 -68.89 -11.57 7.17
C ILE A 651 -70.04 -11.84 6.21
N ASN A 652 -69.81 -12.54 5.08
CA ASN A 652 -70.85 -12.85 4.10
C ASN A 652 -71.88 -13.85 4.64
N THR A 653 -71.45 -14.87 5.38
CA THR A 653 -72.36 -15.79 6.07
C THR A 653 -73.17 -15.08 7.16
N LEU A 654 -72.54 -14.21 7.97
CA LEU A 654 -73.25 -13.36 8.94
C LEU A 654 -74.25 -12.40 8.28
N LYS A 655 -73.90 -11.76 7.14
CA LYS A 655 -74.83 -10.93 6.36
C LYS A 655 -76.04 -11.74 5.89
N LYS A 656 -75.83 -12.97 5.40
CA LYS A 656 -76.92 -13.87 5.00
C LYS A 656 -77.81 -14.24 6.19
N ASP A 657 -77.23 -14.58 7.33
CA ASP A 657 -77.96 -14.87 8.57
C ASP A 657 -78.79 -13.69 9.08
N VAL A 658 -78.24 -12.47 8.96
CA VAL A 658 -78.95 -11.22 9.29
C VAL A 658 -80.10 -10.99 8.29
N GLN A 659 -79.88 -11.19 6.99
CA GLN A 659 -80.93 -11.07 5.97
C GLN A 659 -82.05 -12.07 6.21
N GLU A 660 -81.74 -13.36 6.43
CA GLU A 660 -82.74 -14.38 6.74
C GLU A 660 -83.54 -14.06 8.01
N LYS A 661 -82.92 -13.45 9.03
CA LYS A 661 -83.61 -12.98 10.24
C LYS A 661 -84.47 -11.74 9.96
N ALA A 662 -84.00 -10.80 9.12
CA ALA A 662 -84.77 -9.63 8.70
C ALA A 662 -86.00 -10.04 7.88
N ASP A 663 -85.87 -10.98 6.94
CA ASP A 663 -86.99 -11.53 6.16
C ASP A 663 -88.00 -12.25 7.07
N LYS A 664 -87.52 -13.06 8.02
CA LYS A 664 -88.37 -13.71 9.05
C LYS A 664 -89.08 -12.66 9.91
N LEU A 665 -88.42 -11.57 10.29
CA LEU A 665 -89.01 -10.46 11.05
C LEU A 665 -90.06 -9.70 10.23
N SER A 666 -89.80 -9.45 8.95
CA SER A 666 -90.74 -8.82 8.00
C SER A 666 -91.99 -9.69 7.77
N SER A 667 -91.86 -11.02 7.82
CA SER A 667 -93.01 -11.95 7.76
C SER A 667 -93.83 -12.02 9.06
N LEU A 668 -93.31 -11.50 10.17
CA LEU A 668 -93.92 -11.66 11.50
C LEU A 668 -95.17 -10.78 11.70
N PRO A 669 -95.22 -9.49 11.29
CA PRO A 669 -96.45 -8.70 11.26
C PRO A 669 -97.60 -9.39 10.53
N GLN A 670 -97.33 -10.00 9.37
CA GLN A 670 -98.36 -10.69 8.58
C GLN A 670 -98.91 -11.93 9.31
N LYS A 671 -98.06 -12.67 10.04
CA LYS A 671 -98.49 -13.78 10.91
C LYS A 671 -99.25 -13.32 12.16
N LEU A 672 -98.87 -12.17 12.73
CA LEU A 672 -99.59 -11.56 13.85
C LEU A 672 -100.97 -11.07 13.42
N GLU A 673 -101.07 -10.39 12.27
CA GLU A 673 -102.35 -9.95 11.70
C GLU A 673 -103.30 -11.13 11.41
N LEU A 674 -102.79 -12.23 10.84
CA LEU A 674 -103.56 -13.48 10.70
C LEU A 674 -104.04 -14.03 12.05
N LYS A 675 -103.23 -13.94 13.11
CA LYS A 675 -103.61 -14.35 14.47
C LYS A 675 -104.60 -13.39 15.11
N ASP A 676 -104.51 -12.08 14.88
CA ASP A 676 -105.48 -11.10 15.37
C ASP A 676 -106.84 -11.22 14.64
N ILE A 677 -106.84 -11.62 13.36
CA ILE A 677 -108.04 -12.01 12.62
C ILE A 677 -108.64 -13.29 13.24
N GLU A 678 -107.84 -14.32 13.53
CA GLU A 678 -108.30 -15.55 14.19
C GLU A 678 -108.86 -15.28 15.59
N ILE A 679 -108.18 -14.46 16.40
CA ILE A 679 -108.65 -13.99 17.72
C ILE A 679 -109.95 -13.20 17.59
N SER A 680 -110.09 -12.34 16.57
CA SER A 680 -111.34 -11.59 16.32
C SER A 680 -112.50 -12.51 15.92
N GLN A 681 -112.24 -13.59 15.18
CA GLN A 681 -113.23 -14.61 14.84
C GLN A 681 -113.64 -15.44 16.07
N LEU A 682 -112.66 -15.86 16.88
CA LEU A 682 -112.90 -16.55 18.14
C LEU A 682 -113.69 -15.68 19.13
N ASN A 683 -113.38 -14.39 19.24
CA ASN A 683 -114.13 -13.44 20.07
C ASN A 683 -115.58 -13.24 19.59
N LYS A 684 -115.85 -13.26 18.28
CA LYS A 684 -117.23 -13.29 17.75
C LYS A 684 -117.97 -14.58 18.14
N LEU A 685 -117.31 -15.73 18.07
CA LEU A 685 -117.85 -17.03 18.50
C LEU A 685 -118.08 -17.11 20.02
N LEU A 686 -117.24 -16.46 20.81
CA LEU A 686 -117.39 -16.36 22.26
C LEU A 686 -118.62 -15.53 22.63
N LYS A 687 -118.79 -14.38 21.97
CA LYS A 687 -119.90 -13.45 22.21
C LYS A 687 -121.26 -14.05 21.85
N SER A 688 -121.37 -14.81 20.76
CA SER A 688 -122.61 -15.54 20.44
C SER A 688 -122.91 -16.67 21.43
N ARG A 689 -121.88 -17.29 22.03
CA ARG A 689 -122.06 -18.27 23.12
C ARG A 689 -122.49 -17.63 24.44
N GLU A 690 -122.05 -16.42 24.75
CA GLU A 690 -122.50 -15.67 25.93
C GLU A 690 -123.99 -15.29 25.83
N GLU A 691 -124.44 -14.85 24.65
CA GLU A 691 -125.87 -14.60 24.37
C GLU A 691 -126.72 -15.88 24.51
N GLU A 692 -126.19 -17.03 24.07
CA GLU A 692 -126.83 -18.34 24.26
C GLU A 692 -126.86 -18.79 25.74
N SER A 693 -125.87 -18.38 26.56
CA SER A 693 -125.79 -18.70 27.99
C SER A 693 -126.72 -17.84 28.85
N LEU A 694 -126.98 -16.59 28.44
CA LEU A 694 -127.95 -15.72 29.11
C LEU A 694 -129.37 -16.29 28.97
N SER A 695 -129.74 -16.75 27.77
CA SER A 695 -131.01 -17.44 27.50
C SER A 695 -131.26 -18.63 28.45
N LYS A 696 -130.26 -19.49 28.65
CA LYS A 696 -130.34 -20.67 29.54
C LYS A 696 -130.35 -20.32 31.03
N THR A 697 -129.97 -19.09 31.40
CA THR A 697 -129.92 -18.64 32.81
C THR A 697 -131.30 -18.26 33.33
N ASP A 698 -132.19 -17.73 32.48
CA ASP A 698 -133.58 -17.45 32.85
C ASP A 698 -134.40 -18.74 33.02
N GLU A 699 -134.17 -19.76 32.19
CA GLU A 699 -134.82 -21.08 32.28
C GLU A 699 -134.48 -21.83 33.59
N ILE A 700 -133.25 -21.66 34.11
CA ILE A 700 -132.80 -22.22 35.41
C ILE A 700 -133.51 -21.56 36.60
N LYS A 701 -134.06 -20.34 36.44
CA LYS A 701 -134.72 -19.58 37.51
C LYS A 701 -136.09 -20.17 37.85
N ASP A 702 -136.84 -20.62 36.84
CA ASP A 702 -138.16 -21.24 37.03
C ASP A 702 -138.06 -22.66 37.59
N LEU A 703 -137.02 -23.42 37.22
CA LEU A 703 -136.78 -24.78 37.73
C LEU A 703 -136.47 -24.83 39.24
N ARG A 704 -135.87 -23.77 39.81
CA ARG A 704 -135.56 -23.70 41.26
C ARG A 704 -136.80 -23.66 42.16
N ASN A 705 -137.91 -23.09 41.71
CA ASN A 705 -139.15 -23.02 42.52
C ASN A 705 -139.84 -24.39 42.69
N ASN A 706 -139.67 -25.32 41.74
CA ASN A 706 -140.27 -26.65 41.83
C ASN A 706 -139.45 -27.63 42.68
N LEU A 707 -138.15 -27.37 42.87
CA LEU A 707 -137.23 -28.24 43.62
C LEU A 707 -137.57 -28.32 45.13
N GLN A 708 -138.28 -27.32 45.67
CA GLN A 708 -138.62 -27.23 47.09
C GLN A 708 -139.71 -28.23 47.55
N VAL A 709 -140.49 -28.81 46.62
CA VAL A 709 -141.53 -29.80 46.96
C VAL A 709 -140.95 -31.22 47.02
N SER A 710 -139.98 -31.55 46.17
CA SER A 710 -139.39 -32.90 46.09
C SER A 710 -138.28 -33.18 47.10
N GLN A 711 -138.30 -32.48 48.24
CA GLN A 711 -137.70 -32.98 49.50
C GLN A 711 -138.54 -34.13 50.10
N GLU A 712 -139.80 -34.27 49.66
CA GLU A 712 -140.45 -35.58 49.60
C GLU A 712 -139.97 -36.32 48.35
N LYS A 713 -139.39 -37.51 48.42
CA LYS A 713 -139.16 -38.41 49.56
C LYS A 713 -137.98 -39.28 49.17
N ILE A 714 -136.96 -39.42 50.03
CA ILE A 714 -136.60 -40.67 50.75
C ILE A 714 -136.42 -41.97 49.90
N LYS A 715 -136.44 -41.88 48.56
CA LYS A 715 -135.73 -42.75 47.61
C LYS A 715 -134.29 -42.28 47.42
N GLN A 716 -133.97 -41.08 47.90
CA GLN A 716 -132.68 -40.85 48.56
C GLN A 716 -132.51 -41.89 49.66
N LEU A 717 -131.73 -42.95 49.40
CA LEU A 717 -130.82 -43.66 50.32
C LEU A 717 -130.39 -45.01 49.75
N GLU A 718 -131.22 -45.69 48.93
CA GLU A 718 -130.88 -47.00 48.36
C GLU A 718 -129.99 -46.89 47.10
N ASP A 719 -130.28 -45.94 46.20
CA ASP A 719 -129.48 -45.73 44.99
C ASP A 719 -128.03 -45.25 45.33
N ASN A 720 -127.86 -44.52 46.44
CA ASN A 720 -126.60 -43.97 46.92
C ASN A 720 -125.54 -45.04 47.30
N LEU A 721 -125.95 -46.30 47.51
CA LEU A 721 -125.03 -47.40 47.85
C LEU A 721 -124.43 -48.05 46.60
N SER A 722 -125.10 -47.95 45.45
CA SER A 722 -124.55 -48.34 44.15
C SER A 722 -123.65 -47.26 43.55
N GLU A 723 -124.00 -45.99 43.72
CA GLU A 723 -123.24 -44.84 43.19
C GLU A 723 -121.85 -44.70 43.85
N ASN A 724 -121.72 -45.11 45.12
CA ASN A 724 -120.44 -45.11 45.84
C ASN A 724 -119.42 -46.13 45.29
N SER A 725 -119.83 -47.19 44.58
CA SER A 725 -118.87 -48.09 43.94
C SER A 725 -118.34 -47.52 42.62
N SER A 726 -119.20 -46.93 41.78
CA SER A 726 -118.75 -46.23 40.57
C SER A 726 -117.90 -45.00 40.89
N PHE A 727 -118.19 -44.27 41.98
CA PHE A 727 -117.37 -43.15 42.43
C PHE A 727 -115.96 -43.56 42.87
N VAL A 728 -115.77 -44.80 43.37
CA VAL A 728 -114.45 -45.36 43.68
C VAL A 728 -113.71 -45.78 42.41
N ASP A 729 -114.40 -46.44 41.46
CA ASP A 729 -113.81 -46.79 40.16
C ASP A 729 -113.42 -45.57 39.31
N ASP A 730 -114.23 -44.51 39.31
CA ASP A 730 -113.92 -43.28 38.58
C ASP A 730 -112.84 -42.45 39.29
N LYS A 731 -112.71 -42.54 40.62
CA LYS A 731 -111.52 -42.03 41.34
C LYS A 731 -110.27 -42.85 41.07
N LEU A 732 -110.38 -44.17 40.93
CA LEU A 732 -109.26 -45.03 40.55
C LEU A 732 -108.79 -44.69 39.13
N LYS A 733 -109.71 -44.62 38.15
CA LYS A 733 -109.37 -44.14 36.79
C LYS A 733 -108.76 -42.74 36.78
N SER A 734 -109.34 -41.79 37.51
CA SER A 734 -108.78 -40.44 37.62
C SER A 734 -107.39 -40.43 38.25
N LYS A 735 -107.07 -41.39 39.13
CA LYS A 735 -105.73 -41.56 39.71
C LYS A 735 -104.79 -42.34 38.80
N ASP A 736 -105.29 -43.30 38.02
CA ASP A 736 -104.51 -43.99 37.00
C ASP A 736 -104.14 -43.05 35.84
N ASP A 737 -105.04 -42.16 35.42
CA ASP A 737 -104.78 -41.07 34.45
C ASP A 737 -103.77 -40.06 34.99
N GLU A 738 -103.83 -39.74 36.29
CA GLU A 738 -102.87 -38.84 36.96
C GLU A 738 -101.51 -39.52 37.12
N ILE A 739 -101.47 -40.81 37.46
CA ILE A 739 -100.26 -41.64 37.48
C ILE A 739 -99.69 -41.76 36.06
N PHE A 740 -100.52 -41.94 35.04
CA PHE A 740 -100.08 -41.98 33.64
C PHE A 740 -99.43 -40.66 33.23
N LYS A 741 -100.08 -39.52 33.50
CA LYS A 741 -99.51 -38.18 33.24
C LYS A 741 -98.24 -37.91 34.05
N LEU A 742 -98.16 -38.35 35.30
CA LEU A 742 -96.94 -38.25 36.11
C LEU A 742 -95.81 -39.13 35.56
N LYS A 743 -96.13 -40.31 35.03
CA LYS A 743 -95.16 -41.25 34.42
C LYS A 743 -94.71 -40.79 33.03
N GLU A 744 -95.61 -40.18 32.26
CA GLU A 744 -95.32 -39.49 31.01
C GLU A 744 -94.44 -38.25 31.25
N ASN A 745 -94.78 -37.40 32.23
CA ASN A 745 -93.93 -36.28 32.63
C ASN A 745 -92.57 -36.74 33.16
N ALA A 746 -92.50 -37.81 33.96
CA ALA A 746 -91.23 -38.39 34.41
C ALA A 746 -90.39 -38.90 33.23
N SER A 747 -91.01 -39.55 32.23
CA SER A 747 -90.36 -40.00 30.99
C SER A 747 -89.88 -38.82 30.13
N ASN A 748 -90.66 -37.74 30.05
CA ASN A 748 -90.29 -36.54 29.31
C ASN A 748 -89.16 -35.77 30.01
N VAL A 749 -89.21 -35.63 31.34
CA VAL A 749 -88.10 -35.07 32.14
C VAL A 749 -86.85 -35.93 32.03
N GLN A 750 -86.98 -37.26 32.05
CA GLN A 750 -85.85 -38.16 31.82
C GLN A 750 -85.22 -37.94 30.44
N LYS A 751 -86.03 -37.87 29.37
CA LYS A 751 -85.53 -37.58 28.01
C LYS A 751 -84.85 -36.22 27.89
N VAL A 752 -85.42 -35.18 28.49
CA VAL A 752 -84.82 -33.83 28.49
C VAL A 752 -83.50 -33.84 29.26
N ASN A 753 -83.42 -34.55 30.40
CA ASN A 753 -82.18 -34.70 31.16
C ASN A 753 -81.15 -35.53 30.40
N GLU A 754 -81.54 -36.61 29.71
CA GLU A 754 -80.66 -37.41 28.85
C GLU A 754 -80.12 -36.57 27.68
N GLN A 755 -80.96 -35.75 27.04
CA GLN A 755 -80.54 -34.82 25.99
C GLN A 755 -79.60 -33.72 26.50
N GLU A 756 -79.84 -33.14 27.68
CA GLU A 756 -78.91 -32.14 28.25
C GLU A 756 -77.62 -32.80 28.76
N ILE A 757 -77.65 -34.03 29.28
CA ILE A 757 -76.45 -34.81 29.59
C ILE A 757 -75.64 -35.07 28.32
N GLU A 758 -76.27 -35.47 27.22
CA GLU A 758 -75.62 -35.69 25.92
C GLU A 758 -75.03 -34.38 25.37
N ARG A 759 -75.76 -33.27 25.48
CA ARG A 759 -75.29 -31.92 25.09
C ARG A 759 -74.11 -31.45 25.94
N LEU A 760 -74.17 -31.63 27.26
CA LEU A 760 -73.10 -31.30 28.20
C LEU A 760 -71.87 -32.20 28.00
N THR A 761 -72.07 -33.48 27.67
CA THR A 761 -70.99 -34.42 27.35
C THR A 761 -70.29 -34.01 26.05
N SER A 762 -71.05 -33.62 25.03
CA SER A 762 -70.51 -33.08 23.77
C SER A 762 -69.70 -31.79 24.01
N LEU A 763 -70.25 -30.84 24.78
CA LEU A 763 -69.55 -29.62 25.20
C LEU A 763 -68.29 -29.90 26.04
N LEU A 764 -68.31 -30.91 26.91
CA LEU A 764 -67.16 -31.32 27.71
C LEU A 764 -66.07 -31.94 26.84
N ASN A 765 -66.43 -32.77 25.85
CA ASN A 765 -65.50 -33.33 24.88
C ASN A 765 -64.89 -32.24 23.99
N GLN A 766 -65.69 -31.29 23.47
CA GLN A 766 -65.20 -30.13 22.72
C GLN A 766 -64.21 -29.30 23.54
N ARG A 767 -64.50 -29.04 24.82
CA ARG A 767 -63.57 -28.37 25.74
C ARG A 767 -62.31 -29.19 25.99
N LYS A 768 -62.41 -30.51 26.11
CA LYS A 768 -61.25 -31.39 26.28
C LYS A 768 -60.32 -31.32 25.06
N TYR A 769 -60.85 -31.42 23.85
CA TYR A 769 -60.06 -31.25 22.62
C TYR A 769 -59.42 -29.86 22.54
N LYS A 770 -60.16 -28.78 22.89
CA LYS A 770 -59.57 -27.43 22.91
C LYS A 770 -58.50 -27.27 23.99
N ILE A 771 -58.60 -27.97 25.12
CA ILE A 771 -57.55 -28.01 26.14
C ILE A 771 -56.33 -28.78 25.65
N GLU A 772 -56.51 -29.91 24.95
CA GLU A 772 -55.44 -30.70 24.34
C GLU A 772 -54.69 -29.86 23.30
N GLU A 773 -55.40 -29.23 22.35
CA GLU A 773 -54.84 -28.30 21.35
C GLU A 773 -54.10 -27.12 21.99
N LEU A 774 -54.67 -26.50 23.04
CA LEU A 774 -54.00 -25.40 23.75
C LEU A 774 -52.77 -25.90 24.55
N THR A 775 -52.75 -27.15 24.99
CA THR A 775 -51.59 -27.74 25.69
C THR A 775 -50.47 -27.99 24.69
N GLU A 776 -50.78 -28.55 23.52
CA GLU A 776 -49.83 -28.78 22.42
C GLU A 776 -49.23 -27.45 21.90
N ASN A 777 -50.06 -26.40 21.74
CA ASN A 777 -49.58 -25.06 21.40
C ASN A 777 -48.68 -24.45 22.49
N ILE A 778 -48.99 -24.69 23.78
CA ILE A 778 -48.14 -24.25 24.90
C ILE A 778 -46.81 -25.05 24.91
N GLU A 779 -46.82 -26.32 24.56
CA GLU A 779 -45.61 -27.14 24.43
C GLU A 779 -44.73 -26.67 23.25
N SER A 780 -45.31 -26.34 22.09
CA SER A 780 -44.60 -25.72 20.95
C SER A 780 -43.96 -24.39 21.35
N LEU A 781 -44.75 -23.46 21.92
CA LEU A 781 -44.27 -22.15 22.36
C LEU A 781 -43.18 -22.27 23.44
N ASN A 782 -43.24 -23.26 24.32
CA ASN A 782 -42.15 -23.51 25.28
C ASN A 782 -40.90 -24.07 24.59
N SER A 783 -41.04 -24.90 23.55
CA SER A 783 -39.90 -25.36 22.74
C SER A 783 -39.25 -24.21 21.98
N GLU A 784 -40.05 -23.37 21.32
CA GLU A 784 -39.59 -22.15 20.64
C GLU A 784 -38.89 -21.19 21.61
N MET A 785 -39.48 -20.95 22.79
CA MET A 785 -38.88 -20.12 23.84
C MET A 785 -37.56 -20.71 24.38
N ASN A 786 -37.42 -22.04 24.44
CA ASN A 786 -36.17 -22.69 24.83
C ASN A 786 -35.11 -22.59 23.73
N ASN A 787 -35.49 -22.73 22.46
CA ASN A 787 -34.60 -22.53 21.32
C ASN A 787 -34.11 -21.07 21.29
N LEU A 788 -35.02 -20.10 21.33
CA LEU A 788 -34.69 -18.67 21.35
C LEU A 788 -33.79 -18.29 22.53
N LYS A 789 -33.92 -18.98 23.68
CA LYS A 789 -33.05 -18.82 24.84
C LYS A 789 -31.68 -19.46 24.67
N ALA A 790 -31.58 -20.55 23.91
CA ALA A 790 -30.31 -21.16 23.52
C ALA A 790 -29.60 -20.30 22.46
N ASP A 791 -30.33 -19.74 21.50
CA ASP A 791 -29.79 -18.84 20.48
C ASP A 791 -29.32 -17.52 21.10
N TYR A 792 -30.09 -16.94 22.02
CA TYR A 792 -29.65 -15.78 22.82
C TYR A 792 -28.40 -16.10 23.67
N LYS A 793 -28.29 -17.32 24.21
CA LYS A 793 -27.09 -17.76 24.93
C LYS A 793 -25.88 -17.88 24.00
N ASN A 794 -26.06 -18.46 22.80
CA ASN A 794 -25.01 -18.57 21.78
C ASN A 794 -24.57 -17.18 21.27
N GLN A 795 -25.51 -16.25 21.05
CA GLN A 795 -25.19 -14.86 20.66
C GLN A 795 -24.45 -14.11 21.76
N MET A 796 -24.79 -14.33 23.04
CA MET A 796 -24.06 -13.77 24.17
C MET A 796 -22.63 -14.33 24.24
N ASP A 797 -22.46 -15.64 24.07
CA ASP A 797 -21.15 -16.29 24.10
C ASP A 797 -20.28 -15.84 22.91
N GLN A 798 -20.87 -15.65 21.72
CA GLN A 798 -20.20 -15.04 20.56
C GLN A 798 -19.83 -13.58 20.80
N TYR A 799 -20.66 -12.81 21.51
CA TYR A 799 -20.36 -11.42 21.86
C TYR A 799 -19.16 -11.35 22.83
N ASP A 800 -19.11 -12.23 23.83
CA ASP A 800 -18.00 -12.32 24.77
C ASP A 800 -16.69 -12.72 24.04
N GLU A 801 -16.74 -13.70 23.11
CA GLU A 801 -15.59 -14.05 22.24
C GLU A 801 -15.14 -12.88 21.36
N LEU A 802 -16.08 -12.15 20.72
CA LEU A 802 -15.76 -10.97 19.91
C LEU A 802 -15.17 -9.83 20.76
N GLN A 803 -15.62 -9.67 22.00
CA GLN A 803 -15.08 -8.70 22.95
C GLN A 803 -13.65 -9.05 23.39
N GLU A 804 -13.36 -10.33 23.65
CA GLU A 804 -12.00 -10.79 23.95
C GLU A 804 -11.07 -10.64 22.72
N ILE A 805 -11.56 -10.97 21.52
CA ILE A 805 -10.83 -10.71 20.26
C ILE A 805 -10.56 -9.21 20.12
N ALA A 806 -11.54 -8.33 20.34
CA ALA A 806 -11.38 -6.88 20.26
C ALA A 806 -10.30 -6.37 21.24
N GLN A 807 -10.31 -6.83 22.49
CA GLN A 807 -9.26 -6.51 23.47
C GLN A 807 -7.88 -7.00 23.00
N SER A 808 -7.77 -8.21 22.46
CA SER A 808 -6.50 -8.72 21.91
C SER A 808 -5.99 -7.91 20.70
N LYS A 809 -6.89 -7.33 19.91
CA LYS A 809 -6.55 -6.44 18.79
C LYS A 809 -6.11 -5.07 19.30
N GLU A 810 -6.79 -4.50 20.29
CA GLU A 810 -6.38 -3.26 20.95
C GLU A 810 -4.97 -3.38 21.54
N ASP A 811 -4.72 -4.46 22.29
CA ASP A 811 -3.40 -4.82 22.83
C ASP A 811 -2.33 -5.00 21.74
N THR A 812 -2.71 -5.31 20.50
CA THR A 812 -1.81 -5.44 19.35
C THR A 812 -1.60 -4.09 18.66
N ILE A 813 -2.60 -3.22 18.63
CA ILE A 813 -2.53 -1.85 18.12
C ILE A 813 -1.60 -1.02 19.02
N ILE A 814 -1.81 -1.04 20.35
CA ILE A 814 -0.94 -0.35 21.32
C ILE A 814 0.54 -0.74 21.13
N LYS A 815 0.85 -2.03 20.96
CA LYS A 815 2.22 -2.51 20.69
C LYS A 815 2.78 -2.07 19.33
N LYS A 816 1.91 -1.84 18.33
CA LYS A 816 2.32 -1.27 17.04
C LYS A 816 2.57 0.21 17.15
N ASP A 817 1.75 0.94 17.90
CA ASP A 817 1.91 2.38 18.13
C ASP A 817 3.20 2.67 18.93
N GLU A 818 3.50 1.88 19.97
CA GLU A 818 4.81 1.92 20.67
C GLU A 818 6.00 1.67 19.72
N LEU A 819 5.83 0.78 18.74
CA LEU A 819 6.87 0.47 17.76
C LEU A 819 7.00 1.54 16.67
N ILE A 820 5.88 2.18 16.29
CA ILE A 820 5.87 3.36 15.43
C ILE A 820 6.58 4.52 16.14
N GLU A 821 6.32 4.77 17.42
CA GLU A 821 7.01 5.82 18.20
C GLU A 821 8.53 5.57 18.28
N ASP A 822 8.99 4.33 18.50
CA ASP A 822 10.43 4.01 18.39
C ASP A 822 10.98 4.22 16.96
N LYS A 823 10.18 3.96 15.92
CA LYS A 823 10.59 4.22 14.53
C LYS A 823 10.65 5.70 14.22
N ASP A 824 9.70 6.50 14.68
CA ASP A 824 9.68 7.96 14.50
C ASP A 824 10.86 8.61 15.23
N THR A 825 11.18 8.19 16.46
CA THR A 825 12.41 8.68 17.13
C THR A 825 13.71 8.18 16.47
N GLN A 826 13.69 7.08 15.70
CA GLN A 826 14.81 6.67 14.84
C GLN A 826 14.89 7.53 13.58
N ILE A 827 13.77 7.83 12.93
CA ILE A 827 13.68 8.72 11.77
C ILE A 827 14.18 10.12 12.16
N GLU A 828 13.69 10.72 13.25
CA GLU A 828 14.14 12.03 13.75
C GLU A 828 15.67 12.05 13.99
N ARG A 829 16.25 10.95 14.50
CA ARG A 829 17.71 10.82 14.66
C ARG A 829 18.45 10.70 13.32
N PHE A 830 17.84 10.14 12.29
CA PHE A 830 18.43 10.07 10.95
C PHE A 830 18.28 11.40 10.20
N GLU A 831 17.15 12.09 10.31
CA GLU A 831 16.92 13.44 9.77
C GLU A 831 17.92 14.44 10.38
N ASN A 832 18.12 14.42 11.70
CA ASN A 832 19.14 15.25 12.35
C ASN A 832 20.57 14.93 11.88
N LYS A 833 20.87 13.66 11.51
CA LYS A 833 22.17 13.29 10.92
C LYS A 833 22.30 13.71 9.47
N LEU A 834 21.22 13.62 8.69
CA LEU A 834 21.16 14.09 7.30
C LEU A 834 21.37 15.59 7.26
N ARG A 835 20.65 16.35 8.10
CA ARG A 835 20.84 17.79 8.22
C ARG A 835 22.27 18.18 8.58
N LEU A 836 22.93 17.48 9.53
CA LEU A 836 24.35 17.71 9.82
C LEU A 836 25.26 17.37 8.62
N LYS A 837 24.87 16.42 7.77
CA LYS A 837 25.59 16.10 6.53
C LYS A 837 25.33 17.14 5.43
N ASP A 838 24.14 17.72 5.38
CA ASP A 838 23.81 18.82 4.48
C ASP A 838 24.56 20.09 4.90
N ASP A 839 24.64 20.39 6.22
CA ASP A 839 25.47 21.46 6.79
C ASP A 839 26.96 21.25 6.42
N ASP A 840 27.50 20.02 6.57
CA ASP A 840 28.88 19.66 6.15
C ASP A 840 29.09 19.84 4.62
N ILE A 841 28.08 19.48 3.81
CA ILE A 841 28.12 19.60 2.33
C ILE A 841 28.07 21.07 1.91
N GLU A 842 27.28 21.90 2.60
CA GLU A 842 27.24 23.35 2.36
C GLU A 842 28.59 24.00 2.68
N GLU A 843 29.24 23.64 3.80
CA GLU A 843 30.59 24.12 4.14
C GLU A 843 31.62 23.68 3.07
N LEU A 844 31.57 22.42 2.61
CA LEU A 844 32.44 21.92 1.55
C LEU A 844 32.20 22.63 0.21
N ASN A 845 30.94 22.87 -0.18
CA ASN A 845 30.59 23.58 -1.40
C ASN A 845 31.05 25.05 -1.37
N ASN A 846 30.93 25.72 -0.22
CA ASN A 846 31.47 27.06 -0.03
C ASN A 846 33.01 27.07 -0.16
N SER A 847 33.71 26.08 0.41
CA SER A 847 35.17 25.95 0.24
C SER A 847 35.59 25.59 -1.20
N ILE A 848 34.76 24.87 -1.95
CA ILE A 848 34.97 24.62 -3.38
C ILE A 848 34.80 25.93 -4.17
N ALA A 849 33.74 26.69 -3.92
CA ALA A 849 33.51 27.98 -4.58
C ALA A 849 34.66 28.98 -4.32
N GLU A 850 35.13 29.10 -3.08
CA GLU A 850 36.33 29.90 -2.76
C GLU A 850 37.57 29.44 -3.56
N LYS A 851 37.74 28.12 -3.74
CA LYS A 851 38.85 27.59 -4.54
C LYS A 851 38.68 27.85 -6.03
N ASP A 852 37.47 27.74 -6.57
CA ASP A 852 37.20 28.07 -7.96
C ASP A 852 37.45 29.57 -8.23
N ASP A 853 37.09 30.48 -7.31
CA ASP A 853 37.46 31.90 -7.36
C ASP A 853 38.99 32.08 -7.37
N THR A 854 39.74 31.36 -6.52
CA THR A 854 41.22 31.42 -6.57
C THR A 854 41.79 30.86 -7.88
N ILE A 855 41.18 29.81 -8.45
CA ILE A 855 41.58 29.23 -9.73
C ILE A 855 41.28 30.20 -10.88
N GLU A 856 40.17 30.93 -10.85
CA GLU A 856 39.82 32.00 -11.80
C GLU A 856 40.84 33.16 -11.74
N SER A 857 41.23 33.58 -10.53
CA SER A 857 42.30 34.57 -10.32
C SER A 857 43.64 34.08 -10.88
N LEU A 858 44.05 32.85 -10.56
CA LEU A 858 45.30 32.25 -11.05
C LEU A 858 45.29 32.04 -12.58
N LYS A 859 44.15 31.71 -13.18
CA LYS A 859 43.98 31.67 -14.64
C LYS A 859 44.20 33.06 -15.24
N SER A 860 43.64 34.11 -14.64
CA SER A 860 43.82 35.50 -15.09
C SER A 860 45.29 35.94 -15.01
N GLU A 861 45.98 35.62 -13.91
CA GLU A 861 47.42 35.88 -13.75
C GLU A 861 48.28 35.11 -14.76
N LEU A 862 47.89 33.85 -15.09
CA LEU A 862 48.51 33.07 -16.15
C LEU A 862 48.28 33.67 -17.54
N TYR A 863 47.08 34.18 -17.84
CA TYR A 863 46.79 34.89 -19.09
C TYR A 863 47.65 36.16 -19.24
N GLU A 864 47.76 36.98 -18.19
CA GLU A 864 48.66 38.14 -18.19
C GLU A 864 50.13 37.73 -18.38
N SER A 865 50.57 36.69 -17.69
CA SER A 865 51.95 36.19 -17.77
C SER A 865 52.28 35.67 -19.16
N ASN A 866 51.36 34.93 -19.79
CA ASN A 866 51.49 34.48 -21.18
C ASN A 866 51.50 35.65 -22.18
N SER A 867 50.73 36.72 -21.94
CA SER A 867 50.79 37.93 -22.76
C SER A 867 52.18 38.59 -22.67
N LYS A 868 52.71 38.75 -21.45
CA LYS A 868 54.07 39.30 -21.22
C LYS A 868 55.16 38.43 -21.87
N LEU A 869 54.97 37.11 -21.89
CA LEU A 869 55.87 36.14 -22.53
C LEU A 869 55.88 36.31 -24.07
N LYS A 870 54.70 36.52 -24.67
CA LYS A 870 54.55 36.83 -26.10
C LYS A 870 55.23 38.15 -26.48
N ASP A 871 55.10 39.18 -25.65
CA ASP A 871 55.81 40.44 -25.84
C ASP A 871 57.34 40.24 -25.76
N LEU A 872 57.80 39.37 -24.87
CA LEU A 872 59.21 39.01 -24.72
C LEU A 872 59.77 38.31 -25.98
N ASP A 873 59.00 37.42 -26.60
CA ASP A 873 59.35 36.82 -27.89
C ASP A 873 59.36 37.84 -29.03
N GLU A 874 58.48 38.85 -29.02
CA GLU A 874 58.60 39.98 -29.96
C GLU A 874 59.89 40.79 -29.75
N TYR A 875 60.29 41.04 -28.51
CA TYR A 875 61.56 41.72 -28.21
C TYR A 875 62.77 40.88 -28.64
N LYS A 876 62.75 39.56 -28.40
CA LYS A 876 63.76 38.61 -28.88
C LYS A 876 63.89 38.61 -30.41
N ASN A 877 62.77 38.63 -31.12
CA ASN A 877 62.73 38.74 -32.58
C ASN A 877 63.23 40.11 -33.11
N LYS A 878 63.07 41.19 -32.33
CA LYS A 878 63.66 42.51 -32.63
C LYS A 878 65.17 42.50 -32.40
N LEU A 879 65.64 41.91 -31.30
CA LEU A 879 67.06 41.79 -30.96
C LEU A 879 67.83 40.98 -32.02
N SER A 880 67.29 39.82 -32.43
CA SER A 880 67.91 39.00 -33.49
C SER A 880 68.09 39.73 -34.82
N LYS A 881 67.16 40.64 -35.19
CA LYS A 881 67.33 41.50 -36.37
C LYS A 881 68.42 42.57 -36.19
N GLN A 882 68.60 43.04 -34.97
CA GLN A 882 69.64 43.99 -34.61
C GLN A 882 71.03 43.32 -34.60
N ASP A 883 71.14 42.07 -34.18
CA ASP A 883 72.37 41.27 -34.27
C ASP A 883 72.80 41.02 -35.71
N VAL A 884 71.86 40.79 -36.63
CA VAL A 884 72.17 40.68 -38.08
C VAL A 884 72.77 41.98 -38.61
N LEU A 885 72.16 43.13 -38.29
CA LEU A 885 72.68 44.45 -38.67
C LEU A 885 74.05 44.74 -38.03
N LEU A 886 74.26 44.34 -36.78
CA LEU A 886 75.55 44.49 -36.10
C LEU A 886 76.65 43.68 -36.82
N ASN A 887 76.35 42.44 -37.22
CA ASN A 887 77.28 41.60 -37.99
C ASN A 887 77.59 42.20 -39.37
N GLU A 888 76.60 42.71 -40.11
CA GLU A 888 76.82 43.43 -41.38
C GLU A 888 77.73 44.64 -41.19
N THR A 889 77.46 45.45 -40.15
CA THR A 889 78.28 46.63 -39.81
C THR A 889 79.71 46.26 -39.40
N THR A 890 79.90 45.12 -38.72
CA THR A 890 81.20 44.61 -38.30
C THR A 890 82.04 44.17 -39.50
N VAL A 891 81.44 43.47 -40.47
CA VAL A 891 82.10 43.09 -41.73
C VAL A 891 82.51 44.34 -42.54
N GLU A 892 81.68 45.38 -42.54
CA GLU A 892 82.00 46.64 -43.22
C GLU A 892 83.18 47.36 -42.55
N LEU A 893 83.25 47.35 -41.21
CA LEU A 893 84.39 47.87 -40.44
C LEU A 893 85.69 47.11 -40.71
N GLU A 894 85.68 45.78 -40.71
CA GLU A 894 86.86 44.96 -41.06
C GLU A 894 87.39 45.30 -42.47
N SER A 895 86.49 45.54 -43.42
CA SER A 895 86.88 45.94 -44.79
C SER A 895 87.59 47.31 -44.81
N LYS A 896 87.10 48.27 -44.01
CA LYS A 896 87.68 49.61 -43.86
C LYS A 896 89.05 49.57 -43.18
N GLU A 897 89.20 48.74 -42.15
CA GLU A 897 90.46 48.61 -41.41
C GLU A 897 91.56 48.01 -42.29
N LYS A 898 91.21 47.04 -43.15
CA LYS A 898 92.09 46.46 -44.18
C LYS A 898 92.55 47.51 -45.21
N GLU A 899 91.63 48.35 -45.68
CA GLU A 899 91.94 49.48 -46.58
C GLU A 899 92.88 50.51 -45.91
N LEU A 900 92.76 50.70 -44.60
CA LEU A 900 93.62 51.57 -43.80
C LEU A 900 95.03 50.98 -43.63
N GLU A 901 95.13 49.65 -43.42
CA GLU A 901 96.40 48.94 -43.30
C GLU A 901 97.21 49.00 -44.61
N GLU A 902 96.55 48.90 -45.77
CA GLU A 902 97.19 49.08 -47.08
C GLU A 902 97.72 50.50 -47.28
N LYS A 903 96.96 51.53 -46.87
CA LYS A 903 97.42 52.93 -46.89
C LYS A 903 98.60 53.16 -45.95
N SER A 904 98.64 52.50 -44.79
CA SER A 904 99.79 52.51 -43.89
C SER A 904 101.05 51.88 -44.52
N LYS A 905 100.89 50.75 -45.22
CA LYS A 905 101.98 50.09 -45.97
C LYS A 905 102.53 50.99 -47.09
N ALA A 906 101.65 51.69 -47.82
CA ALA A 906 102.04 52.67 -48.84
C ALA A 906 102.80 53.88 -48.26
N ALA A 907 102.36 54.41 -47.10
CA ALA A 907 103.04 55.50 -46.42
C ALA A 907 104.46 55.12 -45.95
N ASN A 908 104.66 53.89 -45.47
CA ASN A 908 105.98 53.38 -45.09
C ASN A 908 106.92 53.22 -46.29
N LEU A 909 106.42 52.77 -47.45
CA LEU A 909 107.17 52.72 -48.71
C LEU A 909 107.63 54.12 -49.18
N SER A 910 106.76 55.13 -49.04
CA SER A 910 107.11 56.54 -49.28
C SER A 910 108.22 57.03 -48.34
N LYS A 911 108.17 56.62 -47.06
CA LYS A 911 109.18 56.97 -46.06
C LYS A 911 110.57 56.40 -46.39
N VAL A 912 110.65 55.14 -46.87
CA VAL A 912 111.90 54.54 -47.37
C VAL A 912 112.44 55.32 -48.58
N ARG A 913 111.57 55.68 -49.52
CA ARG A 913 111.92 56.47 -50.71
C ARG A 913 112.51 57.84 -50.39
N VAL A 914 112.05 58.49 -49.31
CA VAL A 914 112.60 59.76 -48.81
C VAL A 914 114.00 59.57 -48.22
N GLU A 915 114.27 58.44 -47.57
CA GLU A 915 115.59 58.14 -47.00
C GLU A 915 116.63 57.78 -48.09
N GLU A 916 116.23 57.06 -49.15
CA GLU A 916 117.06 56.87 -50.36
C GLU A 916 117.44 58.21 -51.02
N LEU A 917 116.50 59.16 -51.06
CA LEU A 917 116.73 60.50 -51.61
C LEU A 917 117.66 61.35 -50.74
N LYS A 918 117.64 61.16 -49.40
CA LYS A 918 118.66 61.75 -48.51
C LYS A 918 120.06 61.22 -48.80
N GLU A 919 120.24 59.90 -48.92
CA GLU A 919 121.59 59.33 -49.21
C GLU A 919 122.16 59.83 -50.54
N LEU A 920 121.30 60.01 -51.56
CA LEU A 920 121.68 60.65 -52.82
C LEU A 920 122.09 62.13 -52.67
N LEU A 921 121.42 62.86 -51.76
CA LEU A 921 121.77 64.23 -51.41
C LEU A 921 123.10 64.30 -50.62
N GLU A 922 123.31 63.37 -49.70
CA GLU A 922 124.53 63.21 -48.89
C GLU A 922 125.76 63.02 -49.79
N ARG A 923 125.68 62.11 -50.78
CA ARG A 923 126.72 61.92 -51.81
C ARG A 923 126.96 63.17 -52.64
N LYS A 924 125.91 63.88 -53.06
CA LYS A 924 126.04 65.14 -53.83
C LYS A 924 126.70 66.25 -53.01
N ASN A 925 126.44 66.31 -51.71
CA ASN A 925 127.12 67.24 -50.80
C ASN A 925 128.60 66.86 -50.62
N GLN A 926 128.93 65.56 -50.55
CA GLN A 926 130.31 65.07 -50.46
C GLN A 926 131.16 65.44 -51.70
N ASP A 927 130.58 65.42 -52.91
CA ASP A 927 131.23 65.91 -54.13
C ASP A 927 131.46 67.44 -54.10
N ILE A 928 130.51 68.21 -53.55
CA ILE A 928 130.64 69.66 -53.38
C ILE A 928 131.74 69.99 -52.36
N ASP A 929 131.83 69.26 -51.24
CA ASP A 929 132.86 69.48 -50.23
C ASP A 929 134.26 69.13 -50.74
N ASN A 930 134.42 68.12 -51.60
CA ASN A 930 135.69 67.84 -52.27
C ASN A 930 136.16 69.01 -53.17
N HIS A 931 135.22 69.74 -53.80
CA HIS A 931 135.53 70.94 -54.57
C HIS A 931 135.78 72.19 -53.71
N LYS A 932 135.17 72.31 -52.53
CA LYS A 932 135.52 73.36 -51.54
C LYS A 932 136.93 73.13 -50.98
N LYS A 933 137.28 71.89 -50.66
CA LYS A 933 138.56 71.52 -50.02
C LYS A 933 139.81 72.01 -50.77
N LEU A 934 139.75 72.06 -52.11
CA LEU A 934 140.85 72.59 -52.94
C LEU A 934 140.90 74.13 -52.99
N LEU A 935 139.79 74.79 -52.67
CA LEU A 935 139.67 76.24 -52.53
C LEU A 935 140.07 76.69 -51.10
N ASP A 936 139.75 75.88 -50.09
CA ASP A 936 140.05 76.12 -48.67
C ASP A 936 141.57 76.06 -48.38
N ASP A 937 142.29 75.10 -48.98
CA ASP A 937 143.77 75.00 -48.92
C ASP A 937 144.49 76.26 -49.48
N LYS A 938 143.77 77.14 -50.18
CA LYS A 938 144.28 78.44 -50.68
C LYS A 938 143.87 79.64 -49.83
N ASN A 939 142.83 79.53 -49.00
CA ASN A 939 142.31 80.65 -48.20
C ASN A 939 142.65 80.52 -46.71
N GLU A 940 142.85 79.32 -46.16
CA GLU A 940 143.03 79.12 -44.71
C GLU A 940 144.48 78.83 -44.29
N GLN A 941 145.45 79.52 -44.91
CA GLN A 941 146.73 79.83 -44.24
C GLN A 941 146.61 81.02 -43.27
N LEU A 942 145.40 81.59 -43.09
CA LEU A 942 145.22 82.92 -42.50
C LEU A 942 144.01 83.04 -41.55
N GLU A 943 144.18 82.51 -40.33
CA GLU A 943 143.42 82.87 -39.10
C GLU A 943 141.98 82.32 -38.96
N GLN A 944 141.79 81.32 -38.08
CA GLN A 944 141.30 81.51 -36.69
C GLN A 944 139.86 82.07 -36.56
N LEU A 945 138.95 81.25 -35.97
CA LEU A 945 137.68 81.57 -35.26
C LEU A 945 136.31 81.40 -35.97
N LYS A 946 135.78 80.17 -35.84
CA LYS A 946 134.50 79.79 -35.17
C LYS A 946 133.12 80.17 -35.77
N ASN A 947 132.11 79.31 -35.50
CA ASN A 947 130.92 79.09 -36.33
C ASN A 947 129.54 79.19 -35.61
N LEU A 948 128.46 79.12 -36.40
CA LEU A 948 127.01 79.37 -36.14
C LEU A 948 126.17 78.07 -36.34
N GLN A 949 124.93 77.81 -35.87
CA GLN A 949 123.87 78.49 -35.07
C GLN A 949 123.19 79.74 -35.70
N PRO A 950 121.92 79.71 -36.19
CA PRO A 950 120.74 79.14 -35.48
C PRO A 950 119.66 78.41 -36.35
N ARG A 951 118.89 77.49 -35.73
CA ARG A 951 117.73 76.77 -36.34
C ARG A 951 116.49 76.82 -35.42
N ILE A 952 116.04 78.02 -35.04
CA ILE A 952 115.10 78.20 -33.90
C ILE A 952 113.82 79.00 -34.22
N ARG A 953 113.73 79.73 -35.34
CA ARG A 953 112.72 80.80 -35.47
C ARG A 953 111.32 80.41 -35.98
N ASP A 954 111.17 79.33 -36.74
CA ASP A 954 110.06 79.29 -37.71
C ASP A 954 108.83 78.44 -37.34
N LEU A 955 108.83 77.64 -36.26
CA LEU A 955 107.70 76.75 -35.92
C LEU A 955 107.21 76.85 -34.46
N GLU A 956 107.43 78.01 -33.81
CA GLU A 956 106.76 78.37 -32.54
C GLU A 956 105.25 78.70 -32.72
N LEU A 957 104.72 78.58 -33.94
CA LEU A 957 103.33 78.94 -34.31
C LEU A 957 102.36 77.76 -34.43
N GLU A 958 102.83 76.52 -34.59
CA GLU A 958 101.97 75.36 -34.91
C GLU A 958 101.54 74.56 -33.66
N LYS A 959 101.95 75.01 -32.47
CA LYS A 959 101.81 74.28 -31.18
C LYS A 959 100.58 74.70 -30.36
N ALA A 960 99.77 75.64 -30.84
CA ALA A 960 98.72 76.29 -30.05
C ALA A 960 97.36 75.57 -30.08
N ASP A 961 96.87 75.18 -31.26
CA ASP A 961 95.43 74.96 -31.43
C ASP A 961 94.96 73.52 -31.13
N GLN A 962 95.74 72.49 -31.50
CA GLN A 962 95.31 71.09 -31.40
C GLN A 962 95.38 70.47 -29.99
N LYS A 963 95.91 71.21 -29.00
CA LYS A 963 96.10 70.69 -27.64
C LYS A 963 94.80 70.56 -26.83
N THR A 964 93.74 71.30 -27.18
CA THR A 964 92.70 71.66 -26.20
C THR A 964 91.39 70.88 -26.30
N GLU A 965 91.15 70.13 -27.37
CA GLU A 965 89.82 69.58 -27.68
C GLU A 965 89.74 68.06 -27.45
N TYR A 966 90.67 67.28 -27.99
CA TYR A 966 90.64 65.81 -27.89
C TYR A 966 91.07 65.24 -26.52
N GLU A 967 91.60 66.06 -25.61
CA GLU A 967 92.13 65.62 -24.31
C GLU A 967 91.04 65.49 -23.22
N LYS A 968 89.75 65.69 -23.54
CA LYS A 968 88.65 65.68 -22.54
C LYS A 968 87.49 64.70 -22.74
N GLU A 969 87.21 64.25 -23.97
CA GLU A 969 85.94 63.55 -24.24
C GLU A 969 86.08 62.02 -24.38
N ILE A 970 87.24 61.53 -24.86
CA ILE A 970 87.36 60.15 -25.34
C ILE A 970 87.57 59.10 -24.23
N ASN A 971 88.38 59.40 -23.19
CA ASN A 971 88.79 58.38 -22.21
C ASN A 971 88.11 58.46 -20.83
N SER A 972 87.09 59.30 -20.65
CA SER A 972 86.11 59.12 -19.57
C SER A 972 85.13 58.00 -19.94
N LEU A 973 84.53 58.06 -21.14
CA LEU A 973 83.60 57.04 -21.63
C LEU A 973 84.26 55.65 -21.80
N LYS A 974 85.55 55.63 -22.13
CA LYS A 974 86.34 54.38 -22.23
C LYS A 974 86.63 53.72 -20.88
N ALA A 975 86.34 54.40 -19.76
CA ALA A 975 86.39 53.81 -18.42
C ALA A 975 85.08 53.12 -18.00
N ASP A 976 83.97 53.41 -18.69
CA ASP A 976 82.62 53.00 -18.26
C ASP A 976 82.12 51.75 -19.01
N ILE A 977 82.31 51.68 -20.34
CA ILE A 977 81.76 50.58 -21.17
C ILE A 977 82.58 49.29 -21.05
N GLN A 978 83.91 49.38 -21.10
CA GLN A 978 84.80 48.20 -20.99
C GLN A 978 84.68 47.48 -19.62
N LYS A 979 84.07 48.15 -18.64
CA LYS A 979 83.76 47.57 -17.34
C LYS A 979 82.46 46.75 -17.37
N ALA A 980 81.41 47.28 -17.97
CA ALA A 980 80.08 46.66 -17.96
C ALA A 980 79.97 45.36 -18.77
N GLU A 981 80.73 45.24 -19.86
CA GLU A 981 80.67 44.08 -20.76
C GLU A 981 81.45 42.86 -20.22
N GLU A 982 82.55 43.06 -19.49
CA GLU A 982 83.21 41.97 -18.74
C GLU A 982 82.41 41.55 -17.48
N ASP A 983 81.65 42.47 -16.88
CA ASP A 983 80.83 42.19 -15.70
C ASP A 983 79.65 41.23 -16.01
N LEU A 984 78.97 41.39 -17.17
CA LEU A 984 77.74 40.63 -17.45
C LEU A 984 77.98 39.13 -17.74
N GLU A 985 78.98 38.80 -18.55
CA GLU A 985 79.32 37.40 -18.93
C GLU A 985 79.76 36.57 -17.71
N LYS A 986 80.38 37.20 -16.71
CA LYS A 986 80.71 36.57 -15.42
C LYS A 986 79.47 36.26 -14.60
N THR A 987 78.57 37.23 -14.44
CA THR A 987 77.42 37.10 -13.52
C THR A 987 76.51 35.92 -13.83
N ASN A 988 76.33 35.55 -15.11
CA ASN A 988 75.48 34.40 -15.46
C ASN A 988 76.09 33.04 -15.08
N LYS A 989 77.43 32.87 -15.17
CA LYS A 989 78.11 31.66 -14.65
C LYS A 989 78.25 31.63 -13.12
N GLU A 990 78.17 32.80 -12.49
CA GLU A 990 78.05 32.88 -11.04
C GLU A 990 76.66 32.44 -10.57
N MET A 991 75.55 32.78 -11.25
CA MET A 991 74.21 32.37 -10.81
C MET A 991 73.98 30.85 -10.76
N GLU A 992 74.45 30.09 -11.75
CA GLU A 992 74.26 28.63 -11.77
C GLU A 992 75.11 27.92 -10.70
N ASN A 993 76.37 28.33 -10.52
CA ASN A 993 77.18 27.90 -9.37
C ASN A 993 76.59 28.35 -8.04
N LEU A 994 76.00 29.55 -7.97
CA LEU A 994 75.34 30.05 -6.76
C LEU A 994 74.10 29.23 -6.40
N GLY A 995 73.48 28.50 -7.33
CA GLY A 995 72.38 27.57 -7.03
C GLY A 995 72.83 26.41 -6.12
N GLU A 996 73.76 25.58 -6.60
CA GLU A 996 74.34 24.48 -5.80
C GLU A 996 75.09 25.01 -4.58
N ILE A 997 75.79 26.14 -4.72
CA ILE A 997 76.44 26.80 -3.58
C ILE A 997 75.40 27.30 -2.59
N ILE A 998 74.19 27.74 -2.94
CA ILE A 998 73.17 28.16 -1.95
C ILE A 998 72.67 26.95 -1.15
N GLU A 999 72.42 25.80 -1.77
CA GLU A 999 71.95 24.62 -1.05
C GLU A 999 73.03 24.06 -0.09
N ASP A 1000 74.30 24.00 -0.53
CA ASP A 1000 75.42 23.65 0.36
C ASP A 1000 75.75 24.78 1.36
N LYS A 1001 75.54 26.06 0.99
CA LYS A 1001 75.69 27.21 1.89
C LYS A 1001 74.61 27.27 2.94
N ASP A 1002 73.38 26.83 2.69
CA ASP A 1002 72.34 26.85 3.71
C ASP A 1002 72.62 25.80 4.78
N ILE A 1003 73.14 24.63 4.39
CA ILE A 1003 73.71 23.64 5.32
C ILE A 1003 74.96 24.20 6.03
N GLN A 1004 75.85 24.91 5.32
CA GLN A 1004 76.99 25.59 5.96
C GLN A 1004 76.55 26.79 6.83
N VAL A 1005 75.41 27.43 6.58
CA VAL A 1005 74.88 28.58 7.32
C VAL A 1005 74.16 28.10 8.56
N GLU A 1006 73.46 26.98 8.54
CA GLU A 1006 72.93 26.36 9.76
C GLU A 1006 74.08 25.97 10.72
N ASN A 1007 75.19 25.47 10.17
CA ASN A 1007 76.41 25.18 10.93
C ASN A 1007 77.17 26.46 11.32
N ALA A 1008 77.27 27.46 10.42
CA ALA A 1008 77.96 28.72 10.67
C ALA A 1008 77.16 29.66 11.57
N LEU A 1009 75.85 29.49 11.74
CA LEU A 1009 75.03 30.15 12.76
C LEU A 1009 75.39 29.60 14.15
N LYS A 1010 75.51 28.27 14.30
CA LYS A 1010 76.04 27.64 15.52
C LYS A 1010 77.46 28.16 15.82
N TYR A 1011 78.35 28.21 14.83
CA TYR A 1011 79.70 28.78 15.00
C TYR A 1011 79.73 30.30 15.19
N LYS A 1012 78.77 31.06 14.64
CA LYS A 1012 78.65 32.52 14.80
C LYS A 1012 78.29 32.88 16.23
N ASP A 1013 77.38 32.16 16.86
CA ASP A 1013 77.03 32.39 18.27
C ASP A 1013 78.22 32.07 19.19
N LEU A 1014 78.97 31.00 18.89
CA LEU A 1014 80.22 30.64 19.57
C LEU A 1014 81.36 31.65 19.29
N PHE A 1015 81.44 32.21 18.08
CA PHE A 1015 82.46 33.20 17.69
C PHE A 1015 82.16 34.58 18.27
N LEU A 1016 80.88 34.97 18.35
CA LEU A 1016 80.44 36.16 19.09
C LEU A 1016 80.76 36.02 20.58
N ALA A 1017 80.56 34.83 21.16
CA ALA A 1017 81.00 34.53 22.51
C ALA A 1017 82.53 34.72 22.68
N MET A 1018 83.36 34.28 21.72
CA MET A 1018 84.81 34.56 21.72
C MET A 1018 85.22 36.02 21.49
N LEU A 1019 84.36 36.83 20.87
CA LEU A 1019 84.61 38.25 20.58
C LEU A 1019 84.10 39.20 21.68
N ASN A 1020 83.37 38.69 22.67
CA ASN A 1020 83.01 39.46 23.86
C ASN A 1020 84.27 40.01 24.53
N LYS A 1021 84.25 41.30 24.88
CA LYS A 1021 85.41 42.00 25.46
C LYS A 1021 85.91 41.24 26.69
N PRO A 1022 87.23 41.11 26.92
CA PRO A 1022 87.78 40.38 28.06
C PRO A 1022 87.15 40.88 29.36
N ARG A 1023 86.49 39.98 30.10
CA ARG A 1023 85.78 40.34 31.33
C ARG A 1023 86.79 40.85 32.37
N PRO A 1024 86.46 41.92 33.11
CA PRO A 1024 87.45 42.69 33.86
C PRO A 1024 88.26 41.83 34.82
N GLY A 1025 89.59 41.88 34.65
CA GLY A 1025 90.55 41.13 35.45
C GLY A 1025 90.93 39.76 34.88
N LEU A 1026 90.10 39.08 34.09
CA LEU A 1026 90.47 37.83 33.43
C LEU A 1026 91.49 38.08 32.30
N THR A 1027 92.30 37.07 31.95
CA THR A 1027 93.07 37.14 30.70
C THR A 1027 92.14 36.90 29.50
N SER A 1028 92.56 37.35 28.31
CA SER A 1028 91.80 37.17 27.06
C SER A 1028 91.32 35.71 26.88
N PHE A 1029 92.25 34.76 26.97
CA PHE A 1029 91.96 33.32 26.87
C PHE A 1029 91.00 32.79 27.94
N GLN A 1030 91.13 33.26 29.19
CA GLN A 1030 90.22 32.86 30.27
C GLN A 1030 88.79 33.40 30.04
N SER A 1031 88.67 34.60 29.48
CA SER A 1031 87.38 35.20 29.12
C SER A 1031 86.72 34.46 27.94
N GLN A 1032 87.51 34.09 26.92
CA GLN A 1032 87.00 33.35 25.76
C GLN A 1032 86.51 31.95 26.14
N ILE A 1033 87.25 31.23 27.00
CA ILE A 1033 86.77 29.96 27.56
C ILE A 1033 85.50 30.15 28.41
N PHE A 1034 85.40 31.22 29.21
CA PHE A 1034 84.20 31.50 29.98
C PHE A 1034 82.96 31.65 29.10
N GLU A 1035 83.06 32.41 28.02
CA GLU A 1035 81.93 32.70 27.14
C GLU A 1035 81.51 31.46 26.33
N LEU A 1036 82.46 30.68 25.81
CA LEU A 1036 82.22 29.45 25.04
C LEU A 1036 81.63 28.27 25.83
N LEU A 1037 81.93 28.15 27.12
CA LEU A 1037 81.50 26.97 27.89
C LEU A 1037 79.99 26.97 28.15
N PRO A 1038 79.30 25.81 28.08
CA PRO A 1038 77.93 25.69 28.52
C PRO A 1038 77.85 25.73 30.06
N ASP A 1039 76.64 25.95 30.58
CA ASP A 1039 76.38 25.97 32.02
C ASP A 1039 76.16 24.55 32.59
N ALA A 1040 76.33 24.40 33.90
CA ALA A 1040 75.97 23.22 34.70
C ALA A 1040 76.46 21.85 34.15
N LYS A 1041 77.76 21.74 33.81
CA LYS A 1041 78.42 20.44 33.47
C LYS A 1041 79.63 20.16 34.36
N THR A 1042 80.13 18.92 34.37
CA THR A 1042 81.35 18.56 35.11
C THR A 1042 82.63 19.02 34.39
N ALA A 1043 83.75 19.07 35.10
CA ALA A 1043 85.02 19.54 34.55
C ALA A 1043 85.59 18.68 33.40
N SER A 1044 85.22 17.40 33.26
CA SER A 1044 85.62 16.62 32.06
C SER A 1044 84.70 16.94 30.89
N GLU A 1045 83.38 16.90 31.08
CA GLU A 1045 82.40 17.19 30.01
C GLU A 1045 82.58 18.60 29.43
N LEU A 1046 82.96 19.59 30.25
CA LEU A 1046 83.30 20.95 29.79
C LEU A 1046 84.61 20.99 29.00
N TYR A 1047 85.60 20.16 29.33
CA TYR A 1047 86.83 20.03 28.57
C TYR A 1047 86.57 19.33 27.24
N ASP A 1048 85.90 18.17 27.29
CA ASP A 1048 85.68 17.32 26.13
C ASP A 1048 84.80 18.08 25.09
N TYR A 1049 83.84 18.90 25.54
CA TYR A 1049 83.09 19.85 24.70
C TYR A 1049 83.97 20.93 24.01
N LEU A 1050 85.01 21.45 24.67
CA LEU A 1050 85.97 22.37 24.02
C LEU A 1050 86.85 21.66 22.99
N ILE A 1051 87.21 20.39 23.22
CA ILE A 1051 87.94 19.59 22.23
C ILE A 1051 87.07 19.35 20.99
N GLU A 1052 85.78 19.02 21.18
CA GLU A 1052 84.80 18.88 20.08
C GLU A 1052 84.59 20.19 19.30
N LEU A 1053 84.65 21.35 19.98
CA LEU A 1053 84.66 22.68 19.34
C LEU A 1053 86.00 23.06 18.66
N GLY A 1054 86.98 22.16 18.63
CA GLY A 1054 88.24 22.34 17.89
C GLY A 1054 89.45 22.79 18.71
N PHE A 1055 89.36 22.90 20.04
CA PHE A 1055 90.51 23.26 20.90
C PHE A 1055 91.45 22.05 21.15
N THR A 1056 91.80 21.30 20.11
CA THR A 1056 92.49 20.02 20.18
C THR A 1056 93.89 20.06 20.80
N GLU A 1057 94.54 21.23 20.86
CA GLU A 1057 95.85 21.45 21.50
C GLU A 1057 95.76 21.83 23.01
N LEU A 1058 94.55 21.99 23.57
CA LEU A 1058 94.38 22.40 24.97
C LEU A 1058 94.59 21.22 25.94
N GLU A 1059 95.66 21.23 26.73
CA GLU A 1059 95.90 20.19 27.75
C GLU A 1059 94.94 20.28 28.96
N LYS A 1060 94.47 19.13 29.49
CA LYS A 1060 93.58 19.03 30.67
C LYS A 1060 94.09 19.81 31.89
N GLU A 1061 95.41 19.89 32.11
CA GLU A 1061 95.98 20.64 33.24
C GLU A 1061 95.85 22.16 33.07
N ASN A 1062 95.98 22.68 31.85
CA ASN A 1062 95.88 24.11 31.56
C ASN A 1062 94.42 24.59 31.58
N PHE A 1063 93.49 23.74 31.13
CA PHE A 1063 92.06 23.97 31.34
C PHE A 1063 91.68 24.02 32.83
N ALA A 1064 92.17 23.08 33.65
CA ALA A 1064 91.90 23.05 35.10
C ALA A 1064 92.47 24.28 35.85
N LYS A 1065 93.59 24.86 35.38
CA LYS A 1065 94.13 26.13 35.88
C LYS A 1065 93.22 27.31 35.50
N THR A 1066 92.65 27.31 34.29
CA THR A 1066 91.70 28.32 33.81
C THR A 1066 90.38 28.28 34.60
N LEU A 1067 89.77 27.12 34.82
CA LEU A 1067 88.58 26.98 35.66
C LEU A 1067 88.78 27.52 37.09
N LYS A 1068 89.92 27.22 37.72
CA LYS A 1068 90.28 27.79 39.04
C LYS A 1068 90.48 29.31 39.01
N ALA A 1069 90.90 29.90 37.89
CA ALA A 1069 91.05 31.34 37.73
C ALA A 1069 89.68 32.04 37.54
N LEU A 1070 88.75 31.40 36.84
CA LEU A 1070 87.35 31.83 36.71
C LEU A 1070 86.62 31.79 38.05
N GLU A 1071 86.82 30.73 38.83
CA GLU A 1071 86.34 30.57 40.20
C GLU A 1071 86.86 31.69 41.12
N LYS A 1072 88.19 31.90 41.13
CA LYS A 1072 88.85 32.89 41.98
C LYS A 1072 88.48 34.35 41.64
N ARG A 1073 87.96 34.61 40.43
CA ARG A 1073 87.47 35.94 40.00
C ARG A 1073 85.95 36.06 40.01
N GLY A 1074 85.21 35.04 40.45
CA GLY A 1074 83.77 35.12 40.70
C GLY A 1074 82.87 34.92 39.48
N TYR A 1075 83.36 34.34 38.39
CA TYR A 1075 82.57 34.09 37.17
C TYR A 1075 81.93 32.69 37.11
N TYR A 1076 82.54 31.72 37.79
CA TYR A 1076 81.99 30.36 37.97
C TYR A 1076 82.02 29.98 39.45
N GLN A 1077 81.10 29.12 39.87
CA GLN A 1077 81.15 28.44 41.16
C GLN A 1077 81.00 26.93 41.02
N ARG A 1078 81.54 26.18 41.98
CA ARG A 1078 81.29 24.75 42.11
C ARG A 1078 79.98 24.52 42.84
N ALA A 1079 79.03 23.87 42.17
CA ALA A 1079 77.88 23.28 42.82
C ALA A 1079 78.08 21.76 42.95
N ARG A 1080 77.44 21.14 43.94
CA ARG A 1080 77.35 19.68 44.03
C ARG A 1080 76.03 19.23 43.44
N GLU A 1081 76.11 18.30 42.51
CA GLU A 1081 74.98 17.57 41.97
C GLU A 1081 75.16 16.11 42.38
N GLY A 1082 74.62 15.77 43.56
CA GLY A 1082 74.93 14.51 44.25
C GLY A 1082 76.42 14.38 44.57
N ASP A 1083 77.01 13.24 44.20
CA ASP A 1083 78.45 12.95 44.36
C ASP A 1083 79.33 13.64 43.28
N ARG A 1084 78.73 14.28 42.26
CA ARG A 1084 79.46 14.96 41.20
C ARG A 1084 79.63 16.45 41.51
N ILE A 1085 80.77 17.00 41.08
CA ILE A 1085 81.05 18.44 41.18
C ILE A 1085 80.85 19.03 39.78
N ILE A 1086 79.79 19.85 39.66
CA ILE A 1086 79.47 20.60 38.45
C ILE A 1086 79.90 22.05 38.61
N TRP A 1087 80.09 22.72 37.48
CA TRP A 1087 80.52 24.11 37.41
C TRP A 1087 79.42 24.94 36.80
N VAL A 1088 78.97 25.96 37.53
CA VAL A 1088 77.81 26.79 37.18
C VAL A 1088 78.26 28.24 36.96
N LYS A 1089 77.81 28.86 35.86
CA LYS A 1089 78.06 30.28 35.55
C LYS A 1089 77.33 31.17 36.55
N ILE A 1090 78.02 32.19 37.04
CA ILE A 1090 77.38 33.28 37.78
C ILE A 1090 77.03 34.35 36.75
N LYS A 1091 75.75 34.43 36.36
CA LYS A 1091 75.26 35.51 35.49
C LYS A 1091 75.29 36.84 36.24
N GLU A 1092 75.72 37.89 35.55
CA GLU A 1092 75.52 39.30 35.94
C GLU A 1092 74.05 39.71 35.77
#